data_AF-A0A4S8Z553-F1
#
_entry.id   AF-A0A4S8Z553-F1
#
_cell.length_a   1.000
_cell.length_b   1.000
_cell.length_c   1.000
_cell.angle_alpha   90.00
_cell.angle_beta   90.00
_cell.angle_gamma   90.00
#
_symmetry.space_group_name_H-M   'P 1'
#
loop_
_entity.id
_entity.type
_entity.pdbx_description
1 polymer ?
#
loop_
_entity_poly.entity_id
_entity_poly.type
_entity_poly.pdbx_seq_one_letter_code
_entity_poly.pdbx_strand_id
1 'polypeptide(L)'
;MEWLRLDQDESTRSEIERLAAENNTVELQSRLQKRIAFGTAGLRGRMEAGFSRMNSLTVIQASQGLAEYLLKTETDVKTRGIVIGRDARHNSDKFAKLVAAVFVAKGIPVKWLGQVHTPLVPYTVAHLNAAAGVMVTASHNPAADNGYKVYWGNGCQIIPPHDAGIAKSIEENLEPITWDMEVVERGGPLVTNALQQVEAGYMSTVARNASISNSESSLPFVYTPMHGVGLPFFTSVMKQLGLENKMHVVQKQAHPDPDFPTVRFPNPEEKGALALAKQVADRNGVKLILANDPDADRFAAAEKVDGEWRQLTGNQMGVLLASHVLDTYESRPDSKGLAMLSSTVSSKMLAGMAAADGKFHWEETLTGFKWLGNRSRDLQQQGYDALFAYEEAIGYMFSEVVFDKDGVAAAAVFLAACNRWNREGLTPWTKYNQLCEKYGYFEDANTYVISPSSDVTNAVFEQIRQNKPTRVGRCSILRWRDLTIGYDSATPDNKPTLPVDKSSQMISCELDGNVHFTVRGSGTEPKIKFYIEGSASTSAEAKASAHEVLEDLMREWFKPEENGLKREDELQDQSHSAEPHVLISHRLVADESLALLLVQALEVVVTALKQRTSTVSSKNQEQRYADERNKVERQEHHEFEKLAERERCEYSAFLARSQGFEWCFGLLGVNGSLDLDEFCMSSGNHDGIEDIDLGFVHKEGFKEKSNDEIAFCKNQEGTVDPGRATLVEKLEKGDLRQIGCQEQDDQDED
;
A
#
# COMPACT_ATOMS: atom_id res chain seq x y z
N MET A 1 -34.45 -13.51 -1.78
CA MET A 1 -35.47 -13.23 -2.82
C MET A 1 -35.35 -11.82 -3.38
N GLU A 2 -35.39 -10.75 -2.57
CA GLU A 2 -35.33 -9.38 -3.10
C GLU A 2 -34.06 -9.07 -3.91
N TRP A 3 -32.88 -9.52 -3.45
CA TRP A 3 -31.65 -9.43 -4.24
C TRP A 3 -31.80 -10.03 -5.65
N LEU A 4 -32.29 -11.27 -5.73
CA LEU A 4 -32.52 -11.99 -6.99
C LEU A 4 -33.66 -11.39 -7.82
N ARG A 5 -34.43 -10.44 -7.29
CA ARG A 5 -35.41 -9.68 -8.09
C ARG A 5 -34.74 -8.49 -8.77
N LEU A 6 -33.85 -7.81 -8.04
CA LEU A 6 -33.20 -6.57 -8.46
C LEU A 6 -31.98 -6.81 -9.35
N ASP A 7 -31.15 -7.81 -9.01
CA ASP A 7 -29.88 -8.08 -9.67
C ASP A 7 -30.09 -8.83 -11.00
N GLN A 8 -29.55 -8.30 -12.10
CA GLN A 8 -29.59 -8.96 -13.43
C GLN A 8 -28.22 -9.52 -13.84
N ASP A 9 -27.21 -9.41 -12.97
CA ASP A 9 -25.86 -9.88 -13.25
C ASP A 9 -25.73 -11.36 -12.88
N GLU A 10 -25.74 -12.24 -13.89
CA GLU A 10 -25.78 -13.70 -13.70
C GLU A 10 -24.66 -14.24 -12.80
N SER A 11 -23.46 -13.63 -12.81
CA SER A 11 -22.37 -14.06 -11.93
C SER A 11 -22.69 -13.83 -10.46
N THR A 12 -23.20 -12.66 -10.09
CA THR A 12 -23.53 -12.33 -8.69
C THR A 12 -24.83 -12.97 -8.24
N ARG A 13 -25.79 -13.18 -9.15
CA ARG A 13 -26.98 -14.00 -8.87
C ARG A 13 -26.59 -15.44 -8.49
N SER A 14 -25.73 -16.05 -9.31
CA SER A 14 -25.24 -17.41 -9.11
C SER A 14 -24.51 -17.58 -7.78
N GLU A 15 -23.76 -16.57 -7.31
CA GLU A 15 -23.14 -16.59 -5.98
C GLU A 15 -24.17 -16.71 -4.85
N ILE A 16 -25.25 -15.91 -4.90
CA ILE A 16 -26.30 -15.95 -3.86
C ILE A 16 -27.10 -17.25 -3.92
N GLU A 17 -27.40 -17.74 -5.12
CA GLU A 17 -28.10 -19.01 -5.30
C GLU A 17 -27.28 -20.19 -4.78
N ARG A 18 -25.96 -20.21 -5.04
CA ARG A 18 -25.04 -21.21 -4.50
C ARG A 18 -24.99 -21.17 -2.97
N LEU A 19 -24.79 -19.99 -2.39
CA LEU A 19 -24.77 -19.83 -0.92
C LEU A 19 -26.08 -20.27 -0.26
N ALA A 20 -27.22 -20.04 -0.94
CA ALA A 20 -28.52 -20.52 -0.48
C ALA A 20 -28.64 -22.04 -0.58
N ALA A 21 -28.20 -22.65 -1.68
CA ALA A 21 -28.19 -24.10 -1.84
C ALA A 21 -27.30 -24.81 -0.80
N GLU A 22 -26.20 -24.16 -0.41
CA GLU A 22 -25.26 -24.63 0.63
C GLU A 22 -25.75 -24.37 2.06
N ASN A 23 -26.89 -23.69 2.26
CA ASN A 23 -27.36 -23.20 3.55
C ASN A 23 -26.31 -22.36 4.32
N ASN A 24 -25.46 -21.62 3.61
CA ASN A 24 -24.44 -20.75 4.20
C ASN A 24 -25.06 -19.44 4.72
N THR A 25 -25.83 -19.56 5.80
CA THR A 25 -26.60 -18.45 6.38
C THR A 25 -25.72 -17.32 6.89
N VAL A 26 -24.51 -17.62 7.40
CA VAL A 26 -23.56 -16.61 7.88
C VAL A 26 -23.15 -15.68 6.74
N GLU A 27 -22.75 -16.23 5.60
CA GLU A 27 -22.28 -15.40 4.48
C GLU A 27 -23.44 -14.68 3.78
N LEU A 28 -24.61 -15.32 3.67
CA LEU A 28 -25.82 -14.65 3.20
C LEU A 28 -26.18 -13.45 4.09
N GLN A 29 -26.10 -13.60 5.42
CA GLN A 29 -26.35 -12.49 6.33
C GLN A 29 -25.33 -11.37 6.17
N SER A 30 -24.03 -11.71 6.08
CA SER A 30 -22.94 -10.74 5.89
C SER A 30 -23.11 -9.90 4.61
N ARG A 31 -23.65 -10.51 3.55
CA ARG A 31 -23.84 -9.89 2.23
C ARG A 31 -25.18 -9.19 2.04
N LEU A 32 -26.25 -9.66 2.66
CA LEU A 32 -27.62 -9.23 2.34
C LEU A 32 -28.34 -8.43 3.43
N GLN A 33 -27.92 -8.48 4.70
CA GLN A 33 -28.66 -7.81 5.78
C GLN A 33 -28.48 -6.29 5.80
N LYS A 34 -27.28 -5.81 5.47
CA LYS A 34 -26.94 -4.39 5.47
C LYS A 34 -26.63 -3.95 4.04
N ARG A 35 -26.75 -2.66 3.79
CA ARG A 35 -26.23 -2.06 2.56
C ARG A 35 -24.80 -1.61 2.80
N ILE A 36 -24.01 -1.62 1.74
CA ILE A 36 -22.72 -0.96 1.71
C ILE A 36 -22.95 0.52 2.03
N ALA A 37 -22.24 1.04 3.02
CA ALA A 37 -22.41 2.43 3.41
C ALA A 37 -21.86 3.35 2.32
N PHE A 38 -22.66 4.32 1.89
CA PHE A 38 -22.17 5.44 1.10
C PHE A 38 -21.35 6.34 2.02
N GLY A 39 -20.04 6.11 2.02
CA GLY A 39 -19.10 6.85 2.83
C GLY A 39 -18.92 8.27 2.31
N THR A 40 -18.14 9.05 3.04
CA THR A 40 -18.02 10.50 2.79
C THR A 40 -17.33 10.90 1.48
N ALA A 41 -16.85 9.94 0.68
CA ALA A 41 -16.32 10.19 -0.66
C ALA A 41 -16.84 9.18 -1.70
N GLY A 42 -17.85 8.36 -1.33
CA GLY A 42 -18.45 7.33 -2.18
C GLY A 42 -18.39 5.92 -1.60
N LEU A 43 -18.28 4.90 -2.46
CA LEU A 43 -18.33 3.48 -2.08
C LEU A 43 -16.97 2.80 -2.18
N ARG A 44 -16.73 1.80 -1.33
CA ARG A 44 -15.58 0.90 -1.44
C ARG A 44 -15.86 -0.42 -0.74
N GLY A 45 -15.45 -1.53 -1.36
CA GLY A 45 -15.53 -2.85 -0.75
C GLY A 45 -15.14 -3.96 -1.71
N ARG A 46 -15.16 -5.20 -1.19
CA ARG A 46 -14.92 -6.41 -1.98
C ARG A 46 -15.96 -6.57 -3.08
N MET A 47 -15.51 -7.03 -4.24
CA MET A 47 -16.33 -7.35 -5.39
C MET A 47 -16.99 -8.72 -5.24
N GLU A 48 -18.21 -8.73 -4.71
CA GLU A 48 -18.97 -9.92 -4.36
C GLU A 48 -20.47 -9.62 -4.53
N ALA A 49 -21.30 -10.66 -4.61
CA ALA A 49 -22.75 -10.47 -4.59
C ALA A 49 -23.27 -9.93 -3.25
N GLY A 50 -24.41 -9.23 -3.28
CA GLY A 50 -25.12 -8.75 -2.10
C GLY A 50 -25.09 -7.24 -1.88
N PHE A 51 -26.00 -6.74 -1.05
CA PHE A 51 -26.17 -5.31 -0.80
C PHE A 51 -24.99 -4.70 -0.03
N SER A 52 -24.27 -5.49 0.77
CA SER A 52 -23.09 -5.08 1.55
C SER A 52 -21.79 -5.02 0.74
N ARG A 53 -21.83 -5.18 -0.59
CA ARG A 53 -20.65 -5.42 -1.45
C ARG A 53 -20.63 -4.53 -2.68
N MET A 54 -19.46 -4.40 -3.31
CA MET A 54 -19.32 -3.72 -4.59
C MET A 54 -19.73 -4.67 -5.72
N ASN A 55 -20.72 -4.27 -6.51
CA ASN A 55 -21.19 -5.04 -7.67
C ASN A 55 -22.02 -4.13 -8.59
N SER A 56 -22.48 -4.69 -9.71
CA SER A 56 -23.26 -3.98 -10.72
C SER A 56 -24.51 -3.31 -10.13
N LEU A 57 -25.26 -4.02 -9.29
CA LEU A 57 -26.49 -3.49 -8.67
C LEU A 57 -26.20 -2.29 -7.74
N THR A 58 -25.22 -2.42 -6.84
CA THR A 58 -24.89 -1.33 -5.91
C THR A 58 -24.32 -0.10 -6.63
N VAL A 59 -23.55 -0.30 -7.70
CA VAL A 59 -23.06 0.79 -8.57
C VAL A 59 -24.19 1.51 -9.31
N ILE A 60 -25.16 0.77 -9.87
CA ILE A 60 -26.35 1.36 -10.51
C ILE A 60 -27.12 2.21 -9.51
N GLN A 61 -27.42 1.67 -8.33
CA GLN A 61 -28.19 2.37 -7.29
C GLN A 61 -27.46 3.61 -6.76
N ALA A 62 -26.14 3.53 -6.57
CA ALA A 62 -25.31 4.68 -6.21
C ALA A 62 -25.38 5.79 -7.27
N SER A 63 -25.27 5.41 -8.54
CA SER A 63 -25.36 6.34 -9.68
C SER A 63 -26.75 6.97 -9.79
N GLN A 64 -27.82 6.21 -9.50
CA GLN A 64 -29.20 6.71 -9.51
C GLN A 64 -29.41 7.75 -8.41
N GLY A 65 -28.96 7.44 -7.19
CA GLY A 65 -29.04 8.40 -6.09
C GLY A 65 -28.24 9.67 -6.35
N LEU A 66 -27.03 9.54 -6.92
CA LEU A 66 -26.22 10.69 -7.32
C LEU A 66 -26.92 11.53 -8.41
N ALA A 67 -27.47 10.89 -9.45
CA ALA A 67 -28.17 11.58 -10.53
C ALA A 67 -29.42 12.33 -10.03
N GLU A 68 -30.21 11.71 -9.17
CA GLU A 68 -31.40 12.34 -8.57
C GLU A 68 -31.04 13.51 -7.66
N TYR A 69 -29.98 13.34 -6.85
CA TYR A 69 -29.51 14.42 -6.00
C TYR A 69 -29.02 15.62 -6.84
N LEU A 70 -28.23 15.36 -7.90
CA LEU A 70 -27.78 16.40 -8.83
C LEU A 70 -28.95 17.10 -9.53
N LEU A 71 -29.95 16.37 -10.02
CA LEU A 71 -31.14 16.96 -10.65
C LEU A 71 -31.92 17.87 -9.70
N LYS A 72 -31.86 17.59 -8.40
CA LYS A 72 -32.51 18.38 -7.35
C LYS A 72 -31.70 19.61 -6.95
N THR A 73 -30.38 19.54 -6.93
CA THR A 73 -29.52 20.60 -6.39
C THR A 73 -28.83 21.47 -7.43
N GLU A 74 -28.58 20.96 -8.64
CA GLU A 74 -27.87 21.65 -9.72
C GLU A 74 -28.83 21.98 -10.87
N THR A 75 -29.10 23.27 -11.07
CA THR A 75 -30.11 23.74 -12.05
C THR A 75 -29.75 23.47 -13.51
N ASP A 76 -28.48 23.26 -13.82
CA ASP A 76 -27.93 23.14 -15.17
C ASP A 76 -27.19 21.81 -15.40
N VAL A 77 -27.43 20.79 -14.56
CA VAL A 77 -26.81 19.46 -14.67
C VAL A 77 -27.02 18.82 -16.05
N LYS A 78 -28.17 19.05 -16.68
CA LYS A 78 -28.47 18.53 -18.04
C LYS A 78 -27.65 19.18 -19.15
N THR A 79 -26.97 20.29 -18.84
CA THR A 79 -26.03 20.96 -19.75
C THR A 79 -24.59 20.65 -19.34
N ARG A 80 -24.26 20.79 -18.06
CA ARG A 80 -22.91 20.56 -17.52
C ARG A 80 -22.50 19.09 -17.52
N GLY A 81 -23.44 18.18 -17.32
CA GLY A 81 -23.18 16.75 -17.33
C GLY A 81 -22.26 16.25 -16.21
N ILE A 82 -21.81 15.00 -16.34
CA ILE A 82 -20.93 14.31 -15.40
C ILE A 82 -19.68 13.78 -16.11
N VAL A 83 -18.55 13.77 -15.40
CA VAL A 83 -17.30 13.12 -15.85
C VAL A 83 -17.22 11.70 -15.32
N ILE A 84 -16.81 10.74 -16.14
CA ILE A 84 -16.64 9.35 -15.69
C ILE A 84 -15.27 8.82 -16.17
N GLY A 85 -14.47 8.32 -15.22
CA GLY A 85 -13.21 7.63 -15.46
C GLY A 85 -13.10 6.38 -14.60
N ARG A 86 -12.13 5.52 -14.92
CA ARG A 86 -11.89 4.27 -14.19
C ARG A 86 -10.45 3.80 -14.26
N ASP A 87 -10.03 3.02 -13.27
CA ASP A 87 -8.72 2.35 -13.28
C ASP A 87 -8.75 1.01 -14.05
N ALA A 88 -7.72 0.19 -13.91
CA ALA A 88 -7.60 -1.08 -14.64
C ALA A 88 -8.10 -2.32 -13.87
N ARG A 89 -8.70 -2.18 -12.68
CA ARG A 89 -9.14 -3.33 -11.87
C ARG A 89 -10.22 -4.15 -12.56
N HIS A 90 -10.37 -5.39 -12.10
CA HIS A 90 -11.53 -6.22 -12.46
C HIS A 90 -12.84 -5.45 -12.25
N ASN A 91 -13.77 -5.62 -13.18
CA ASN A 91 -15.06 -4.94 -13.23
C ASN A 91 -15.05 -3.39 -13.32
N SER A 92 -13.91 -2.70 -13.24
CA SER A 92 -13.89 -1.22 -13.32
C SER A 92 -14.49 -0.71 -14.63
N ASP A 93 -14.23 -1.39 -15.75
CA ASP A 93 -14.83 -1.06 -17.06
C ASP A 93 -16.36 -1.27 -17.06
N LYS A 94 -16.81 -2.43 -16.57
CA LYS A 94 -18.22 -2.80 -16.43
C LYS A 94 -18.98 -1.77 -15.58
N PHE A 95 -18.46 -1.48 -14.39
CA PHE A 95 -19.06 -0.54 -13.45
C PHE A 95 -19.13 0.86 -14.04
N ALA A 96 -18.06 1.38 -14.64
CA ALA A 96 -18.06 2.70 -15.26
C ALA A 96 -19.09 2.84 -16.39
N LYS A 97 -19.28 1.80 -17.21
CA LYS A 97 -20.33 1.78 -18.25
C LYS A 97 -21.74 1.81 -17.64
N LEU A 98 -21.97 1.07 -16.55
CA LEU A 98 -23.24 1.13 -15.82
C LEU A 98 -23.50 2.51 -15.20
N VAL A 99 -22.46 3.17 -14.68
CA VAL A 99 -22.57 4.58 -14.25
C VAL A 99 -23.05 5.43 -15.43
N ALA A 100 -22.36 5.37 -16.58
CA ALA A 100 -22.74 6.12 -17.76
C ALA A 100 -24.19 5.85 -18.21
N ALA A 101 -24.61 4.59 -18.19
CA ALA A 101 -25.97 4.17 -18.56
C ALA A 101 -27.04 4.85 -17.71
N VAL A 102 -26.84 4.90 -16.40
CA VAL A 102 -27.77 5.56 -15.48
C VAL A 102 -27.87 7.05 -15.77
N PHE A 103 -26.75 7.75 -15.95
CA PHE A 103 -26.77 9.19 -16.23
C PHE A 103 -27.44 9.51 -17.59
N VAL A 104 -27.15 8.72 -18.62
CA VAL A 104 -27.81 8.83 -19.93
C VAL A 104 -29.32 8.59 -19.81
N ALA A 105 -29.75 7.56 -19.06
CA ALA A 105 -31.16 7.27 -18.83
C ALA A 105 -31.89 8.40 -18.07
N LYS A 106 -31.17 9.17 -17.24
CA LYS A 106 -31.69 10.37 -16.57
C LYS A 106 -31.59 11.65 -17.42
N GLY A 107 -31.08 11.54 -18.65
CA GLY A 107 -30.91 12.67 -19.57
C GLY A 107 -29.79 13.63 -19.17
N ILE A 108 -28.77 13.14 -18.45
CA ILE A 108 -27.59 13.89 -18.03
C ILE A 108 -26.43 13.54 -18.98
N PRO A 109 -25.79 14.52 -19.64
CA PRO A 109 -24.65 14.25 -20.51
C PRO A 109 -23.47 13.61 -19.76
N VAL A 110 -22.82 12.64 -20.38
CA VAL A 110 -21.63 11.94 -19.91
C VAL A 110 -20.41 12.39 -20.70
N LYS A 111 -19.40 12.88 -19.98
CA LYS A 111 -18.04 13.14 -20.44
C LYS A 111 -17.18 11.93 -20.08
N TRP A 112 -17.04 11.01 -21.02
CA TRP A 112 -16.35 9.74 -20.84
C TRP A 112 -14.84 9.90 -21.02
N LEU A 113 -14.06 9.46 -20.03
CA LEU A 113 -12.60 9.43 -20.07
C LEU A 113 -12.03 8.03 -20.33
N GLY A 114 -12.77 6.97 -20.01
CA GLY A 114 -12.28 5.59 -20.12
C GLY A 114 -11.26 5.23 -19.03
N GLN A 115 -10.24 4.45 -19.40
CA GLN A 115 -9.16 4.06 -18.49
C GLN A 115 -8.19 5.21 -18.25
N VAL A 116 -8.19 5.80 -17.06
CA VAL A 116 -7.37 6.97 -16.71
C VAL A 116 -6.90 6.90 -15.26
N HIS A 117 -5.86 7.65 -14.89
CA HIS A 117 -5.52 7.83 -13.48
C HIS A 117 -6.60 8.68 -12.77
N THR A 118 -6.67 8.56 -11.44
CA THR A 118 -7.66 9.27 -10.62
C THR A 118 -7.63 10.78 -10.76
N PRO A 119 -6.46 11.48 -10.71
CA PRO A 119 -6.40 12.94 -10.79
C PRO A 119 -7.06 13.59 -12.02
N LEU A 120 -7.16 12.87 -13.14
CA LEU A 120 -7.71 13.40 -14.38
C LEU A 120 -9.23 13.62 -14.29
N VAL A 121 -9.93 12.86 -13.44
CA VAL A 121 -11.38 13.03 -13.23
C VAL A 121 -11.69 14.40 -12.59
N PRO A 122 -11.20 14.73 -11.36
CA PRO A 122 -11.43 16.04 -10.76
C PRO A 122 -10.83 17.20 -11.58
N TYR A 123 -9.70 17.00 -12.26
CA TYR A 123 -9.16 17.99 -13.21
C TYR A 123 -10.20 18.29 -14.30
N THR A 124 -10.75 17.25 -14.93
CA THR A 124 -11.74 17.39 -16.01
C THR A 124 -13.04 18.03 -15.51
N VAL A 125 -13.48 17.70 -14.30
CA VAL A 125 -14.67 18.30 -13.70
C VAL A 125 -14.51 19.82 -13.61
N ALA A 126 -13.38 20.29 -13.06
CA ALA A 126 -13.09 21.71 -12.97
C ALA A 126 -12.87 22.34 -14.36
N HIS A 127 -12.12 21.69 -15.23
CA HIS A 127 -11.70 22.23 -16.53
C HIS A 127 -12.87 22.37 -17.52
N LEU A 128 -13.78 21.39 -17.55
CA LEU A 128 -14.94 21.39 -18.44
C LEU A 128 -16.22 21.87 -17.75
N ASN A 129 -16.11 22.43 -16.54
CA ASN A 129 -17.23 22.87 -15.72
C ASN A 129 -18.35 21.82 -15.61
N ALA A 130 -17.99 20.55 -15.38
CA ALA A 130 -19.00 19.50 -15.17
C ALA A 130 -19.67 19.65 -13.80
N ALA A 131 -20.87 19.11 -13.62
CA ALA A 131 -21.60 19.19 -12.36
C ALA A 131 -21.01 18.28 -11.28
N ALA A 132 -20.43 17.15 -11.70
CA ALA A 132 -19.80 16.17 -10.83
C ALA A 132 -18.86 15.27 -11.64
N GLY A 133 -18.10 14.43 -10.94
CA GLY A 133 -17.29 13.36 -11.52
C GLY A 133 -17.36 12.07 -10.70
N VAL A 134 -17.22 10.95 -11.39
CA VAL A 134 -17.11 9.61 -10.79
C VAL A 134 -15.82 8.95 -11.27
N MET A 135 -15.02 8.47 -10.32
CA MET A 135 -13.86 7.64 -10.59
C MET A 135 -14.10 6.25 -10.02
N VAL A 136 -14.13 5.23 -10.87
CA VAL A 136 -14.25 3.83 -10.45
C VAL A 136 -12.87 3.26 -10.18
N THR A 137 -12.56 3.06 -8.90
CA THR A 137 -11.26 2.57 -8.42
C THR A 137 -11.32 2.29 -6.92
N ALA A 138 -10.48 1.36 -6.45
CA ALA A 138 -10.16 1.20 -5.04
C ALA A 138 -8.73 1.67 -4.68
N SER A 139 -8.06 2.47 -5.52
CA SER A 139 -6.70 3.00 -5.28
C SER A 139 -5.69 1.90 -4.98
N HIS A 140 -5.15 1.84 -3.77
CA HIS A 140 -4.13 0.93 -3.28
C HIS A 140 -4.67 -0.36 -2.63
N ASN A 141 -6.00 -0.52 -2.55
CA ASN A 141 -6.63 -1.70 -1.96
C ASN A 141 -6.29 -3.01 -2.72
N PRO A 142 -6.52 -4.20 -2.15
CA PRO A 142 -6.28 -5.49 -2.82
C PRO A 142 -7.06 -5.63 -4.13
N ALA A 143 -6.62 -6.52 -5.03
CA ALA A 143 -7.24 -6.76 -6.35
C ALA A 143 -8.74 -7.11 -6.28
N ALA A 144 -9.18 -7.78 -5.21
CA ALA A 144 -10.57 -8.16 -4.99
C ALA A 144 -11.50 -6.97 -4.63
N ASP A 145 -10.94 -5.80 -4.30
CA ASP A 145 -11.71 -4.60 -3.97
C ASP A 145 -11.90 -3.71 -5.21
N ASN A 146 -13.06 -3.04 -5.26
CA ASN A 146 -13.31 -1.91 -6.16
C ASN A 146 -13.97 -0.76 -5.37
N GLY A 147 -14.17 0.38 -6.02
CA GLY A 147 -14.73 1.57 -5.39
C GLY A 147 -15.32 2.54 -6.39
N TYR A 148 -16.01 3.53 -5.85
CA TYR A 148 -16.75 4.56 -6.56
C TYR A 148 -16.47 5.87 -5.83
N LYS A 149 -15.55 6.69 -6.35
CA LYS A 149 -15.20 8.00 -5.77
C LYS A 149 -16.07 9.10 -6.41
N VAL A 150 -16.60 10.02 -5.62
CA VAL A 150 -17.43 11.14 -6.11
C VAL A 150 -16.74 12.49 -5.91
N TYR A 151 -16.70 13.25 -6.99
CA TYR A 151 -16.22 14.62 -7.05
C TYR A 151 -17.39 15.56 -7.36
N TRP A 152 -17.44 16.71 -6.69
CA TRP A 152 -18.44 17.75 -6.96
C TRP A 152 -17.95 18.73 -8.04
N GLY A 153 -18.82 19.66 -8.47
CA GLY A 153 -18.52 20.61 -9.54
C GLY A 153 -17.33 21.55 -9.26
N ASN A 154 -16.87 21.64 -8.02
CA ASN A 154 -15.64 22.35 -7.66
C ASN A 154 -14.37 21.48 -7.82
N GLY A 155 -14.46 20.27 -8.36
CA GLY A 155 -13.33 19.37 -8.55
C GLY A 155 -12.75 18.79 -7.25
N CYS A 156 -13.42 18.99 -6.11
CA CYS A 156 -13.07 18.38 -4.84
C CYS A 156 -13.92 17.13 -4.59
N GLN A 157 -13.43 16.21 -3.75
CA GLN A 157 -14.29 15.17 -3.19
C GLN A 157 -15.41 15.80 -2.34
N ILE A 158 -16.57 15.15 -2.31
CA ILE A 158 -17.76 15.63 -1.59
C ILE A 158 -17.54 15.69 -0.07
N ILE A 159 -18.25 16.61 0.58
CA ILE A 159 -18.35 16.78 2.03
C ILE A 159 -19.82 17.05 2.40
N PRO A 160 -20.21 17.02 3.69
CA PRO A 160 -21.54 17.44 4.11
C PRO A 160 -21.91 18.85 3.57
N PRO A 161 -23.16 19.05 3.11
CA PRO A 161 -24.30 18.14 3.19
C PRO A 161 -24.48 17.19 1.96
N HIS A 162 -23.56 17.22 0.98
CA HIS A 162 -23.74 16.47 -0.26
C HIS A 162 -23.71 14.96 -0.06
N ASP A 163 -22.79 14.45 0.77
CA ASP A 163 -22.68 13.02 1.09
C ASP A 163 -23.98 12.43 1.66
N ALA A 164 -24.55 13.05 2.70
CA ALA A 164 -25.81 12.64 3.31
C ALA A 164 -27.00 12.80 2.35
N GLY A 165 -26.99 13.86 1.53
CA GLY A 165 -27.98 14.08 0.49
C GLY A 165 -28.00 12.97 -0.56
N ILE A 166 -26.82 12.59 -1.07
CA ILE A 166 -26.67 11.49 -2.03
C ILE A 166 -27.06 10.16 -1.38
N ALA A 167 -26.58 9.86 -0.18
CA ALA A 167 -26.92 8.63 0.53
C ALA A 167 -28.44 8.47 0.68
N LYS A 168 -29.15 9.53 1.06
CA LYS A 168 -30.61 9.54 1.11
C LYS A 168 -31.25 9.29 -0.26
N SER A 169 -30.75 9.95 -1.30
CA SER A 169 -31.26 9.75 -2.66
C SER A 169 -31.01 8.33 -3.19
N ILE A 170 -29.96 7.64 -2.74
CA ILE A 170 -29.73 6.21 -3.08
C ILE A 170 -30.84 5.35 -2.48
N GLU A 171 -31.13 5.50 -1.18
CA GLU A 171 -32.19 4.73 -0.50
C GLU A 171 -33.58 4.98 -1.11
N GLU A 172 -33.83 6.18 -1.64
CA GLU A 172 -35.07 6.53 -2.32
C GLU A 172 -35.17 5.98 -3.76
N ASN A 173 -34.07 5.48 -4.34
CA ASN A 173 -33.98 5.10 -5.76
C ASN A 173 -33.29 3.73 -5.97
N LEU A 174 -33.81 2.68 -5.34
CA LEU A 174 -33.21 1.35 -5.37
C LEU A 174 -33.58 0.48 -6.59
N GLU A 175 -34.67 0.76 -7.30
CA GLU A 175 -35.05 -0.02 -8.48
C GLU A 175 -34.16 0.37 -9.68
N PRO A 176 -33.44 -0.57 -10.32
CA PRO A 176 -32.60 -0.27 -11.48
C PRO A 176 -33.40 0.26 -12.67
N ILE A 177 -33.04 1.45 -13.15
CA ILE A 177 -33.63 2.08 -14.35
C ILE A 177 -33.07 1.47 -15.63
N THR A 178 -31.83 0.95 -15.59
CA THR A 178 -31.14 0.38 -16.74
C THR A 178 -29.98 -0.52 -16.32
N TRP A 179 -29.67 -1.48 -17.19
CA TRP A 179 -28.49 -2.35 -17.14
C TRP A 179 -27.67 -2.27 -18.44
N ASP A 180 -27.98 -1.29 -19.29
CA ASP A 180 -27.46 -1.17 -20.65
C ASP A 180 -26.01 -0.68 -20.66
N MET A 181 -25.06 -1.59 -20.77
CA MET A 181 -23.62 -1.27 -20.81
C MET A 181 -23.15 -0.75 -22.16
N GLU A 182 -23.97 -0.82 -23.23
CA GLU A 182 -23.56 -0.47 -24.59
C GLU A 182 -23.73 1.03 -24.89
N VAL A 183 -24.21 1.83 -23.93
CA VAL A 183 -24.46 3.27 -24.13
C VAL A 183 -23.21 4.04 -24.55
N VAL A 184 -22.03 3.61 -24.10
CA VAL A 184 -20.77 4.29 -24.41
C VAL A 184 -20.32 3.96 -25.83
N GLU A 185 -20.35 2.68 -26.20
CA GLU A 185 -19.94 2.17 -27.51
C GLU A 185 -20.90 2.61 -28.62
N ARG A 186 -22.21 2.53 -28.35
CA ARG A 186 -23.24 3.02 -29.28
C ARG A 186 -23.12 4.53 -29.49
N GLY A 187 -22.63 5.25 -28.49
CA GLY A 187 -22.55 6.70 -28.48
C GLY A 187 -23.93 7.37 -28.55
N GLY A 188 -23.93 8.68 -28.73
CA GLY A 188 -25.16 9.47 -28.84
C GLY A 188 -24.96 10.91 -28.40
N PRO A 189 -26.01 11.74 -28.48
CA PRO A 189 -25.90 13.17 -28.15
C PRO A 189 -25.56 13.43 -26.69
N LEU A 190 -25.78 12.45 -25.80
CA LEU A 190 -25.48 12.54 -24.37
C LEU A 190 -24.14 11.89 -23.99
N VAL A 191 -23.36 11.34 -24.91
CA VAL A 191 -22.05 10.74 -24.59
C VAL A 191 -20.97 11.39 -25.42
N THR A 192 -19.98 11.98 -24.75
CA THR A 192 -18.82 12.60 -25.39
C THR A 192 -17.54 11.96 -24.87
N ASN A 193 -16.64 11.55 -25.78
CA ASN A 193 -15.28 11.18 -25.41
C ASN A 193 -14.49 12.46 -25.10
N ALA A 194 -14.17 12.66 -23.82
CA ALA A 194 -13.58 13.90 -23.32
C ALA A 194 -12.06 13.81 -23.12
N LEU A 195 -11.46 12.61 -23.17
CA LEU A 195 -10.05 12.42 -22.82
C LEU A 195 -9.11 13.31 -23.65
N GLN A 196 -9.27 13.29 -24.97
CA GLN A 196 -8.45 14.09 -25.89
C GLN A 196 -8.60 15.60 -25.69
N GLN A 197 -9.68 16.07 -25.07
CA GLN A 197 -9.93 17.49 -24.82
C GLN A 197 -9.15 18.01 -23.61
N VAL A 198 -8.76 17.13 -22.68
CA VAL A 198 -8.23 17.52 -21.37
C VAL A 198 -6.83 16.98 -21.07
N GLU A 199 -6.46 15.83 -21.66
CA GLU A 199 -5.21 15.13 -21.34
C GLU A 199 -3.98 16.02 -21.54
N ALA A 200 -3.83 16.63 -22.71
CA ALA A 200 -2.70 17.51 -23.00
C ALA A 200 -2.64 18.71 -22.04
N GLY A 201 -3.80 19.31 -21.72
CA GLY A 201 -3.91 20.44 -20.80
C GLY A 201 -3.49 20.07 -19.37
N TYR A 202 -3.89 18.89 -18.89
CA TYR A 202 -3.44 18.36 -17.60
C TYR A 202 -1.92 18.19 -17.61
N MET A 203 -1.35 17.49 -18.61
CA MET A 203 0.11 17.21 -18.63
C MET A 203 0.92 18.50 -18.69
N SER A 204 0.48 19.49 -19.47
CA SER A 204 1.14 20.79 -19.53
C SER A 204 0.98 21.61 -18.26
N THR A 205 -0.09 21.43 -17.50
CA THR A 205 -0.25 22.08 -16.19
C THR A 205 0.69 21.45 -15.16
N VAL A 206 0.80 20.12 -15.15
CA VAL A 206 1.78 19.41 -14.32
C VAL A 206 3.21 19.80 -14.68
N ALA A 207 3.58 19.77 -15.96
CA ALA A 207 4.92 20.11 -16.42
C ALA A 207 5.31 21.56 -16.06
N ARG A 208 4.34 22.50 -16.11
CA ARG A 208 4.56 23.89 -15.68
C ARG A 208 4.82 23.98 -14.18
N ASN A 209 4.07 23.24 -13.36
CA ASN A 209 4.27 23.15 -11.91
C ASN A 209 5.63 22.52 -11.56
N ALA A 210 6.11 21.60 -12.39
CA ALA A 210 7.39 20.93 -12.26
C ALA A 210 8.49 21.56 -13.15
N SER A 211 8.42 22.87 -13.42
CA SER A 211 9.35 23.51 -14.37
C SER A 211 10.81 23.34 -13.94
N ILE A 212 11.64 22.84 -14.86
CA ILE A 212 13.08 22.67 -14.68
C ILE A 212 13.78 23.66 -15.61
N SER A 213 14.80 24.37 -15.14
CA SER A 213 15.65 25.18 -16.02
C SER A 213 16.38 24.27 -17.02
N ASN A 214 16.20 24.54 -18.32
CA ASN A 214 16.57 23.69 -19.47
C ASN A 214 18.07 23.36 -19.62
N SER A 215 18.94 23.81 -18.72
CA SER A 215 20.39 23.60 -18.84
C SER A 215 20.87 22.47 -17.93
N GLU A 216 20.65 21.20 -18.29
CA GLU A 216 21.31 20.00 -17.72
C GLU A 216 20.63 19.32 -16.50
N SER A 217 19.40 18.82 -16.62
CA SER A 217 18.96 17.75 -15.71
C SER A 217 19.65 16.44 -16.06
N SER A 218 20.49 15.92 -15.16
CA SER A 218 21.27 14.70 -15.37
C SER A 218 20.80 13.51 -14.53
N LEU A 219 19.95 13.71 -13.52
CA LEU A 219 19.60 12.69 -12.53
C LEU A 219 18.73 11.57 -13.14
N PRO A 220 19.28 10.35 -13.34
CA PRO A 220 18.46 9.22 -13.69
C PRO A 220 17.62 8.79 -12.49
N PHE A 221 16.46 8.21 -12.75
CA PHE A 221 15.56 7.71 -11.72
C PHE A 221 14.83 6.45 -12.20
N VAL A 222 14.45 5.59 -11.27
CA VAL A 222 13.58 4.44 -11.53
C VAL A 222 12.14 4.86 -11.29
N TYR A 223 11.24 4.43 -12.16
CA TYR A 223 9.80 4.63 -12.01
C TYR A 223 9.04 3.30 -12.02
N THR A 224 8.12 3.13 -11.08
CA THR A 224 7.13 2.04 -11.11
C THR A 224 5.71 2.57 -10.91
N PRO A 225 4.76 2.20 -11.79
CA PRO A 225 3.34 2.47 -11.57
C PRO A 225 2.65 1.31 -10.82
N MET A 226 3.39 0.29 -10.36
CA MET A 226 2.86 -0.89 -9.64
C MET A 226 1.69 -1.59 -10.34
N HIS A 227 1.82 -1.84 -11.65
CA HIS A 227 0.74 -2.36 -12.53
C HIS A 227 -0.49 -1.45 -12.61
N GLY A 228 -0.27 -0.16 -12.39
CA GLY A 228 -1.27 0.89 -12.46
C GLY A 228 -1.40 1.56 -13.82
N VAL A 229 -2.31 2.52 -13.87
CA VAL A 229 -2.62 3.32 -15.06
C VAL A 229 -1.75 4.57 -15.20
N GLY A 230 -0.82 4.83 -14.26
CA GLY A 230 -0.05 6.08 -14.20
C GLY A 230 1.01 6.27 -15.30
N LEU A 231 1.59 5.19 -15.84
CA LEU A 231 2.77 5.27 -16.71
C LEU A 231 2.60 6.13 -17.98
N PRO A 232 1.52 6.00 -18.78
CA PRO A 232 1.37 6.82 -19.99
C PRO A 232 1.37 8.32 -19.68
N PHE A 233 0.71 8.71 -18.59
CA PHE A 233 0.58 10.10 -18.16
C PHE A 233 1.91 10.64 -17.62
N PHE A 234 2.57 9.89 -16.74
CA PHE A 234 3.87 10.28 -16.21
C PHE A 234 4.93 10.38 -17.32
N THR A 235 4.94 9.43 -18.27
CA THR A 235 5.82 9.48 -19.45
C THR A 235 5.58 10.74 -20.29
N SER A 236 4.32 11.13 -20.50
CA SER A 236 3.97 12.36 -21.23
C SER A 236 4.49 13.62 -20.53
N VAL A 237 4.37 13.69 -19.20
CA VAL A 237 4.97 14.79 -18.40
C VAL A 237 6.49 14.76 -18.52
N MET A 238 7.14 13.60 -18.37
CA MET A 238 8.60 13.48 -18.49
C MET A 238 9.10 13.91 -19.88
N LYS A 239 8.34 13.63 -20.94
CA LYS A 239 8.67 14.10 -22.29
C LYS A 239 8.60 15.62 -22.41
N GLN A 240 7.59 16.27 -21.81
CA GLN A 240 7.50 17.74 -21.78
C GLN A 240 8.63 18.38 -20.95
N LEU A 241 9.07 17.70 -19.89
CA LEU A 241 10.19 18.14 -19.05
C LEU A 241 11.58 17.78 -19.64
N GLY A 242 11.64 17.04 -20.76
CA GLY A 242 12.91 16.56 -21.33
C GLY A 242 13.62 15.50 -20.49
N LEU A 243 12.89 14.77 -19.63
CA LEU A 243 13.40 13.76 -18.70
C LEU A 243 13.09 12.31 -19.12
N GLU A 244 12.38 12.09 -20.22
CA GLU A 244 11.97 10.75 -20.67
C GLU A 244 13.16 9.78 -20.76
N ASN A 245 14.31 10.25 -21.26
CA ASN A 245 15.54 9.44 -21.39
C ASN A 245 16.29 9.20 -20.06
N LYS A 246 15.85 9.81 -18.95
CA LYS A 246 16.40 9.61 -17.60
C LYS A 246 15.59 8.59 -16.79
N MET A 247 14.43 8.21 -17.30
CA MET A 247 13.50 7.31 -16.63
C MET A 247 13.82 5.84 -16.93
N HIS A 248 14.06 5.06 -15.88
CA HIS A 248 14.18 3.61 -15.94
C HIS A 248 12.89 2.97 -15.41
N VAL A 249 12.03 2.49 -16.33
CA VAL A 249 10.75 1.88 -15.93
C VAL A 249 10.97 0.45 -15.43
N VAL A 250 10.34 0.10 -14.32
CA VAL A 250 10.25 -1.29 -13.85
C VAL A 250 9.34 -2.09 -14.79
N GLN A 251 9.92 -2.70 -15.82
CA GLN A 251 9.18 -3.37 -16.90
C GLN A 251 8.16 -4.41 -16.41
N LYS A 252 8.50 -5.17 -15.35
CA LYS A 252 7.59 -6.16 -14.74
C LYS A 252 6.34 -5.56 -14.11
N GLN A 253 6.29 -4.25 -13.91
CA GLN A 253 5.17 -3.52 -13.29
C GLN A 253 4.65 -2.41 -14.22
N ALA A 254 5.09 -2.33 -15.47
CA ALA A 254 4.90 -1.16 -16.33
C ALA A 254 3.48 -1.01 -16.87
N HIS A 255 2.80 -2.13 -17.14
CA HIS A 255 1.48 -2.15 -17.76
C HIS A 255 0.39 -2.44 -16.73
N PRO A 256 -0.82 -1.89 -16.93
CA PRO A 256 -1.93 -2.17 -16.04
C PRO A 256 -2.26 -3.66 -15.97
N ASP A 257 -2.32 -4.21 -14.75
CA ASP A 257 -2.70 -5.60 -14.48
C ASP A 257 -3.64 -5.62 -13.26
N PRO A 258 -4.90 -6.06 -13.41
CA PRO A 258 -5.89 -6.03 -12.33
C PRO A 258 -5.55 -6.95 -11.15
N ASP A 259 -4.65 -7.93 -11.31
CA ASP A 259 -4.26 -8.87 -10.26
C ASP A 259 -3.05 -8.40 -9.44
N PHE A 260 -2.37 -7.33 -9.88
CA PHE A 260 -1.16 -6.79 -9.26
C PHE A 260 -0.09 -7.86 -8.93
N PRO A 261 0.28 -8.75 -9.87
CA PRO A 261 0.86 -10.08 -9.57
C PRO A 261 2.23 -10.08 -8.88
N THR A 262 2.91 -8.93 -8.80
CA THR A 262 4.24 -8.81 -8.18
C THR A 262 4.20 -8.29 -6.75
N VAL A 263 3.03 -7.85 -6.25
CA VAL A 263 2.87 -7.23 -4.94
C VAL A 263 1.64 -7.79 -4.25
N ARG A 264 1.76 -8.12 -2.97
CA ARG A 264 0.61 -8.60 -2.17
C ARG A 264 -0.44 -7.51 -1.97
N PHE A 265 0.02 -6.27 -1.82
CA PHE A 265 -0.80 -5.11 -1.58
C PHE A 265 -0.17 -3.94 -2.36
N PRO A 266 -0.88 -3.33 -3.33
CA PRO A 266 -0.29 -2.37 -4.25
C PRO A 266 -0.23 -0.95 -3.66
N ASN A 267 0.36 -0.83 -2.47
CA ASN A 267 0.65 0.45 -1.83
C ASN A 267 2.18 0.64 -1.75
N PRO A 268 2.74 1.73 -2.29
CA PRO A 268 4.19 1.97 -2.26
C PRO A 268 4.83 1.97 -0.86
N GLU A 269 4.07 2.23 0.21
CA GLU A 269 4.57 2.21 1.60
C GLU A 269 4.79 0.80 2.16
N GLU A 270 4.22 -0.23 1.54
CA GLU A 270 4.27 -1.58 2.08
C GLU A 270 5.68 -2.16 2.00
N LYS A 271 6.04 -2.92 3.04
CA LYS A 271 7.29 -3.67 3.06
C LYS A 271 7.35 -4.59 1.84
N GLY A 272 8.40 -4.43 1.04
CA GLY A 272 8.63 -5.21 -0.18
C GLY A 272 8.01 -4.65 -1.46
N ALA A 273 7.12 -3.64 -1.39
CA ALA A 273 6.50 -3.04 -2.57
C ALA A 273 7.52 -2.49 -3.58
N LEU A 274 8.61 -1.90 -3.08
CA LEU A 274 9.69 -1.33 -3.89
C LEU A 274 10.81 -2.31 -4.24
N ALA A 275 10.70 -3.61 -3.90
CA ALA A 275 11.80 -4.56 -4.09
C ALA A 275 12.26 -4.67 -5.55
N LEU A 276 11.33 -4.74 -6.51
CA LEU A 276 11.65 -4.74 -7.94
C LEU A 276 12.26 -3.42 -8.41
N ALA A 277 11.78 -2.29 -7.89
CA ALA A 277 12.35 -0.97 -8.21
C ALA A 277 13.79 -0.85 -7.70
N LYS A 278 14.09 -1.31 -6.49
CA LYS A 278 15.44 -1.37 -5.93
C LYS A 278 16.37 -2.23 -6.79
N GLN A 279 15.91 -3.41 -7.23
CA GLN A 279 16.69 -4.25 -8.14
C GLN A 279 16.99 -3.57 -9.48
N VAL A 280 16.02 -2.89 -10.09
CA VAL A 280 16.24 -2.14 -11.33
C VAL A 280 17.21 -0.99 -11.09
N ALA A 281 17.07 -0.27 -9.99
CA ALA A 281 17.93 0.85 -9.64
C ALA A 281 19.38 0.40 -9.44
N ASP A 282 19.60 -0.66 -8.66
CA ASP A 282 20.92 -1.23 -8.39
C ASP A 282 21.62 -1.71 -9.67
N ARG A 283 20.90 -2.39 -10.56
CA ARG A 283 21.44 -2.86 -11.85
C ARG A 283 21.87 -1.72 -12.78
N ASN A 284 21.24 -0.55 -12.69
CA ASN A 284 21.51 0.60 -13.54
C ASN A 284 22.37 1.67 -12.85
N GLY A 285 22.81 1.45 -11.60
CA GLY A 285 23.54 2.45 -10.83
C GLY A 285 22.73 3.72 -10.50
N VAL A 286 21.40 3.59 -10.44
CA VAL A 286 20.47 4.69 -10.18
C VAL A 286 20.20 4.79 -8.68
N LYS A 287 20.18 6.01 -8.13
CA LYS A 287 20.02 6.25 -6.68
C LYS A 287 18.64 6.74 -6.25
N LEU A 288 17.74 6.98 -7.21
CA LEU A 288 16.41 7.54 -6.94
C LEU A 288 15.32 6.61 -7.50
N ILE A 289 14.34 6.30 -6.67
CA ILE A 289 13.14 5.53 -7.04
C ILE A 289 11.92 6.41 -6.81
N LEU A 290 10.99 6.36 -7.76
CA LEU A 290 9.67 6.97 -7.71
C LEU A 290 8.62 5.88 -7.92
N ALA A 291 7.56 5.90 -7.12
CA ALA A 291 6.49 4.92 -7.20
C ALA A 291 5.12 5.59 -7.07
N ASN A 292 4.18 5.19 -7.91
CA ASN A 292 2.77 5.48 -7.75
C ASN A 292 2.00 4.21 -7.39
N ASP A 293 0.88 4.37 -6.67
CA ASP A 293 -0.12 3.32 -6.53
C ASP A 293 -0.91 3.13 -7.84
N PRO A 294 -1.76 2.09 -7.96
CA PRO A 294 -2.35 1.70 -9.23
C PRO A 294 -3.22 2.76 -9.93
N ASP A 295 -3.91 3.63 -9.19
CA ASP A 295 -4.71 4.73 -9.74
C ASP A 295 -3.95 6.07 -9.78
N ALA A 296 -2.69 6.06 -9.39
CA ALA A 296 -1.72 7.15 -9.40
C ALA A 296 -2.16 8.42 -8.67
N ASP A 297 -2.96 8.28 -7.61
CA ASP A 297 -3.23 9.38 -6.69
C ASP A 297 -2.20 9.46 -5.54
N ARG A 298 -1.42 8.41 -5.29
CA ARG A 298 -0.36 8.39 -4.27
C ARG A 298 1.04 8.39 -4.86
N PHE A 299 2.00 8.87 -4.07
CA PHE A 299 3.40 8.95 -4.50
C PHE A 299 4.39 8.63 -3.37
N ALA A 300 5.33 7.72 -3.62
CA ALA A 300 6.46 7.47 -2.74
C ALA A 300 7.78 7.62 -3.47
N ALA A 301 8.83 7.96 -2.71
CA ALA A 301 10.19 7.99 -3.20
C ALA A 301 11.14 7.26 -2.25
N ALA A 302 12.21 6.71 -2.82
CA ALA A 302 13.32 6.16 -2.07
C ALA A 302 14.65 6.61 -2.67
N GLU A 303 15.61 6.87 -1.80
CA GLU A 303 16.97 7.28 -2.15
C GLU A 303 17.98 6.25 -1.63
N LYS A 304 19.05 6.00 -2.40
CA LYS A 304 20.19 5.22 -1.93
C LYS A 304 21.21 6.11 -1.21
N VAL A 305 21.30 5.95 0.10
CA VAL A 305 22.17 6.72 1.01
C VAL A 305 23.17 5.77 1.66
N ASP A 306 24.47 6.06 1.51
CA ASP A 306 25.56 5.24 2.08
C ASP A 306 25.48 3.74 1.74
N GLY A 307 25.00 3.43 0.52
CA GLY A 307 24.82 2.06 0.05
C GLY A 307 23.46 1.43 0.38
N GLU A 308 22.69 2.04 1.28
CA GLU A 308 21.42 1.52 1.76
C GLU A 308 20.21 2.28 1.19
N TRP A 309 19.12 1.55 0.93
CA TRP A 309 17.88 2.15 0.42
C TRP A 309 17.06 2.75 1.56
N ARG A 310 16.91 4.08 1.55
CA ARG A 310 16.03 4.82 2.46
C ARG A 310 14.76 5.22 1.72
N GLN A 311 13.63 4.65 2.13
CA GLN A 311 12.32 5.11 1.70
C GLN A 311 11.92 6.32 2.53
N LEU A 312 11.53 7.40 1.87
CA LEU A 312 11.05 8.62 2.54
C LEU A 312 9.62 8.38 3.00
N THR A 313 9.33 8.71 4.27
CA THR A 313 7.95 8.64 4.79
C THR A 313 7.09 9.72 4.14
N GLY A 314 5.76 9.59 4.17
CA GLY A 314 4.91 10.62 3.58
C GLY A 314 5.02 11.98 4.28
N ASN A 315 5.35 12.01 5.58
CA ASN A 315 5.70 13.25 6.29
C ASN A 315 7.00 13.87 5.75
N GLN A 316 8.06 13.08 5.58
CA GLN A 316 9.34 13.55 5.04
C GLN A 316 9.16 14.10 3.62
N MET A 317 8.41 13.39 2.79
CA MET A 317 8.05 13.82 1.43
C MET A 317 7.21 15.11 1.43
N GLY A 318 6.21 15.21 2.31
CA GLY A 318 5.38 16.40 2.46
C GLY A 318 6.20 17.64 2.82
N VAL A 319 7.15 17.50 3.74
CA VAL A 319 8.10 18.56 4.14
C VAL A 319 9.03 18.95 2.99
N LEU A 320 9.58 17.97 2.27
CA LEU A 320 10.47 18.21 1.13
C LEU A 320 9.75 18.96 0.00
N LEU A 321 8.52 18.56 -0.33
CA LEU A 321 7.69 19.25 -1.32
C LEU A 321 7.29 20.65 -0.85
N ALA A 322 6.89 20.81 0.41
CA ALA A 322 6.58 22.13 0.99
C ALA A 322 7.80 23.06 0.96
N SER A 323 9.00 22.55 1.28
CA SER A 323 10.25 23.32 1.17
C SER A 323 10.50 23.76 -0.27
N HIS A 324 10.27 22.90 -1.26
CA HIS A 324 10.43 23.28 -2.66
C HIS A 324 9.46 24.39 -3.06
N VAL A 325 8.17 24.23 -2.72
CA VAL A 325 7.13 25.23 -2.98
C VAL A 325 7.51 26.57 -2.34
N LEU A 326 7.98 26.57 -1.09
CA LEU A 326 8.45 27.77 -0.42
C LEU A 326 9.67 28.40 -1.09
N ASP A 327 10.64 27.58 -1.54
CA ASP A 327 11.89 28.02 -2.17
C ASP A 327 11.68 28.57 -3.60
N THR A 328 10.53 28.29 -4.23
CA THR A 328 10.16 28.74 -5.58
C THR A 328 8.94 29.65 -5.62
N TYR A 329 8.35 29.97 -4.47
CA TYR A 329 7.15 30.78 -4.40
C TYR A 329 7.44 32.23 -4.80
N GLU A 330 6.69 32.71 -5.80
CA GLU A 330 6.65 34.11 -6.20
C GLU A 330 5.24 34.64 -5.92
N SER A 331 5.15 35.66 -5.07
CA SER A 331 3.86 36.23 -4.69
C SER A 331 3.19 36.94 -5.85
N ARG A 332 1.90 36.67 -6.05
CA ARG A 332 1.07 37.50 -6.93
C ARG A 332 0.87 38.90 -6.30
N PRO A 333 0.73 39.97 -7.10
CA PRO A 333 0.62 41.34 -6.57
C PRO A 333 -0.51 41.54 -5.53
N ASP A 334 -1.64 40.87 -5.70
CA ASP A 334 -2.82 40.98 -4.82
C ASP A 334 -2.97 39.81 -3.83
N SER A 335 -1.94 38.98 -3.70
CA SER A 335 -1.96 37.81 -2.82
C SER A 335 -1.80 38.20 -1.35
N LYS A 336 -2.51 37.49 -0.47
CA LYS A 336 -2.26 37.51 0.98
C LYS A 336 -1.03 36.71 1.40
N GLY A 337 -0.37 36.04 0.46
CA GLY A 337 0.79 35.19 0.68
C GLY A 337 0.49 33.71 0.43
N LEU A 338 1.56 32.92 0.47
CA LEU A 338 1.52 31.47 0.34
C LEU A 338 0.70 30.88 1.49
N ALA A 339 -0.16 29.92 1.19
CA ALA A 339 -0.78 29.05 2.17
C ALA A 339 -0.48 27.58 1.85
N MET A 340 -0.18 26.80 2.88
CA MET A 340 0.06 25.36 2.79
C MET A 340 -0.70 24.62 3.88
N LEU A 341 -1.19 23.42 3.56
CA LEU A 341 -2.06 22.66 4.47
C LEU A 341 -1.52 21.26 4.74
N SER A 342 -1.88 20.71 5.89
CA SER A 342 -1.67 19.30 6.21
C SER A 342 -2.84 18.71 6.99
N SER A 343 -3.01 17.39 7.00
CA SER A 343 -4.07 16.80 7.85
C SER A 343 -3.66 16.80 9.33
N THR A 344 -4.64 16.70 10.23
CA THR A 344 -4.43 16.62 11.69
C THR A 344 -3.56 15.46 12.16
N VAL A 345 -3.34 14.46 11.29
CA VAL A 345 -2.54 13.27 11.57
C VAL A 345 -1.17 13.30 10.87
N SER A 346 -0.90 14.36 10.10
CA SER A 346 0.39 14.59 9.46
C SER A 346 1.31 15.40 10.38
N SER A 347 2.61 15.37 10.08
CA SER A 347 3.62 16.04 10.88
C SER A 347 3.36 17.53 11.08
N LYS A 348 3.66 18.02 12.28
CA LYS A 348 3.63 19.44 12.65
C LYS A 348 4.86 20.19 12.16
N MET A 349 5.78 19.54 11.47
CA MET A 349 6.94 20.23 10.89
C MET A 349 6.55 21.39 9.96
N LEU A 350 5.46 21.28 9.19
CA LEU A 350 4.96 22.43 8.40
C LEU A 350 4.49 23.60 9.28
N ALA A 351 3.84 23.32 10.41
CA ALA A 351 3.48 24.35 11.38
C ALA A 351 4.73 25.01 11.99
N GLY A 352 5.74 24.20 12.32
CA GLY A 352 7.04 24.67 12.80
C GLY A 352 7.78 25.55 11.78
N MET A 353 7.78 25.15 10.51
CA MET A 353 8.33 25.94 9.40
C MET A 353 7.62 27.29 9.26
N ALA A 354 6.28 27.30 9.30
CA ALA A 354 5.47 28.51 9.20
C ALA A 354 5.77 29.47 10.36
N ALA A 355 5.83 28.96 11.58
CA ALA A 355 6.12 29.73 12.79
C ALA A 355 7.54 30.31 12.80
N ALA A 356 8.53 29.51 12.36
CA ALA A 356 9.94 29.93 12.38
C ALA A 356 10.28 30.95 11.29
N ASP A 357 9.75 30.77 10.07
CA ASP A 357 10.10 31.65 8.95
C ASP A 357 9.14 32.84 8.79
N GLY A 358 7.88 32.69 9.21
CA GLY A 358 6.83 33.70 9.01
C GLY A 358 6.48 33.97 7.54
N LYS A 359 6.85 33.05 6.63
CA LYS A 359 6.76 33.22 5.17
C LYS A 359 5.48 32.68 4.54
N PHE A 360 4.72 31.85 5.25
CA PHE A 360 3.49 31.27 4.72
C PHE A 360 2.47 31.04 5.84
N HIS A 361 1.20 31.01 5.44
CA HIS A 361 0.07 30.65 6.28
C HIS A 361 -0.08 29.13 6.31
N TRP A 362 -0.10 28.54 7.50
CA TRP A 362 -0.36 27.11 7.66
C TRP A 362 -1.73 26.86 8.28
N GLU A 363 -2.45 25.88 7.75
CA GLU A 363 -3.67 25.36 8.37
C GLU A 363 -3.72 23.84 8.33
N GLU A 364 -4.33 23.26 9.36
CA GLU A 364 -4.67 21.84 9.37
C GLU A 364 -6.14 21.59 9.00
N THR A 365 -6.40 20.42 8.43
CA THR A 365 -7.77 19.90 8.24
C THR A 365 -7.90 18.48 8.77
N LEU A 366 -9.13 17.97 8.89
CA LEU A 366 -9.33 16.54 9.16
C LEU A 366 -8.70 15.66 8.07
N THR A 367 -8.42 14.40 8.42
CA THR A 367 -7.94 13.40 7.45
C THR A 367 -8.93 13.21 6.29
N GLY A 368 -8.41 13.15 5.09
CA GLY A 368 -9.07 13.00 3.80
C GLY A 368 -8.95 14.25 2.94
N PHE A 369 -8.47 14.10 1.70
CA PHE A 369 -8.33 15.20 0.74
C PHE A 369 -9.62 15.95 0.39
N LYS A 370 -10.79 15.36 0.68
CA LYS A 370 -12.05 16.11 0.68
C LYS A 370 -11.97 17.38 1.53
N TRP A 371 -11.28 17.35 2.68
CA TRP A 371 -11.13 18.51 3.55
C TRP A 371 -10.02 19.44 3.07
N LEU A 372 -8.85 18.89 2.72
CA LEU A 372 -7.71 19.69 2.23
C LEU A 372 -8.05 20.44 0.93
N GLY A 373 -8.69 19.77 -0.03
CA GLY A 373 -9.09 20.36 -1.31
C GLY A 373 -10.12 21.47 -1.14
N ASN A 374 -11.20 21.22 -0.38
CA ASN A 374 -12.21 22.24 -0.10
C ASN A 374 -11.64 23.41 0.70
N ARG A 375 -10.80 23.18 1.71
CA ARG A 375 -10.20 24.27 2.48
C ARG A 375 -9.21 25.11 1.65
N SER A 376 -8.47 24.47 0.75
CA SER A 376 -7.59 25.18 -0.19
C SER A 376 -8.39 26.10 -1.12
N ARG A 377 -9.56 25.66 -1.59
CA ARG A 377 -10.50 26.52 -2.35
C ARG A 377 -10.96 27.72 -1.52
N ASP A 378 -11.34 27.49 -0.26
CA ASP A 378 -11.78 28.58 0.63
C ASP A 378 -10.66 29.61 0.84
N LEU A 379 -9.42 29.16 1.07
CA LEU A 379 -8.27 30.03 1.23
C LEU A 379 -7.97 30.83 -0.04
N GLN A 380 -8.10 30.23 -1.22
CA GLN A 380 -8.00 30.95 -2.50
C GLN A 380 -9.06 32.03 -2.63
N GLN A 381 -10.32 31.75 -2.26
CA GLN A 381 -11.39 32.76 -2.23
C GLN A 381 -11.12 33.87 -1.21
N GLN A 382 -10.42 33.55 -0.13
CA GLN A 382 -9.96 34.51 0.87
C GLN A 382 -8.75 35.33 0.41
N GLY A 383 -8.15 35.03 -0.75
CA GLY A 383 -7.04 35.77 -1.36
C GLY A 383 -5.65 35.18 -1.08
N TYR A 384 -5.54 34.00 -0.48
CA TYR A 384 -4.26 33.30 -0.31
C TYR A 384 -3.87 32.51 -1.56
N ASP A 385 -2.57 32.34 -1.75
CA ASP A 385 -2.02 31.37 -2.70
C ASP A 385 -1.93 30.00 -2.02
N ALA A 386 -3.05 29.29 -1.89
CA ALA A 386 -3.09 27.96 -1.27
C ALA A 386 -2.57 26.89 -2.22
N LEU A 387 -1.24 26.78 -2.39
CA LEU A 387 -0.61 26.02 -3.47
C LEU A 387 -0.39 24.54 -3.15
N PHE A 388 -0.19 24.19 -1.87
CA PHE A 388 0.23 22.84 -1.48
C PHE A 388 -0.56 22.30 -0.28
N ALA A 389 -0.95 21.04 -0.36
CA ALA A 389 -1.51 20.31 0.78
C ALA A 389 -1.03 18.87 0.78
N TYR A 390 -0.86 18.25 1.95
CA TYR A 390 -0.47 16.84 2.03
C TYR A 390 -1.10 16.07 3.19
N GLU A 391 -1.07 14.75 3.06
CA GLU A 391 -1.32 13.79 4.14
C GLU A 391 -0.17 12.81 4.27
N GLU A 392 0.12 12.38 5.51
CA GLU A 392 1.17 11.40 5.83
C GLU A 392 1.06 10.08 5.06
N ALA A 393 -0.16 9.68 4.69
CA ALA A 393 -0.44 8.50 3.87
C ALA A 393 -0.15 8.74 2.38
N ILE A 394 1.03 9.29 2.09
CA ILE A 394 1.64 9.55 0.77
C ILE A 394 0.75 10.25 -0.26
N GLY A 395 -0.10 11.16 0.21
CA GLY A 395 -0.97 11.98 -0.62
C GLY A 395 -0.50 13.43 -0.67
N TYR A 396 -0.36 13.99 -1.87
CA TYR A 396 0.07 15.38 -2.06
C TYR A 396 -0.74 16.05 -3.16
N MET A 397 -1.07 17.32 -2.97
CA MET A 397 -1.88 18.11 -3.90
C MET A 397 -1.18 19.42 -4.22
N PHE A 398 -1.16 19.73 -5.52
CA PHE A 398 -0.78 21.01 -6.07
C PHE A 398 -2.03 21.66 -6.66
N SER A 399 -2.54 22.70 -6.01
CA SER A 399 -3.87 23.25 -6.33
C SER A 399 -3.97 23.95 -7.69
N GLU A 400 -2.83 24.27 -8.30
CA GLU A 400 -2.77 24.72 -9.69
C GLU A 400 -3.09 23.61 -10.69
N VAL A 401 -2.91 22.35 -10.29
CA VAL A 401 -3.26 21.16 -11.08
C VAL A 401 -4.66 20.70 -10.71
N VAL A 402 -4.88 20.29 -9.45
CA VAL A 402 -6.12 19.64 -9.02
C VAL A 402 -6.34 19.79 -7.51
N PHE A 403 -7.59 19.62 -7.06
CA PHE A 403 -7.98 19.68 -5.64
C PHE A 403 -8.22 18.30 -5.01
N ASP A 404 -7.37 17.34 -5.38
CA ASP A 404 -7.23 16.02 -4.75
C ASP A 404 -5.73 15.64 -4.80
N LYS A 405 -5.37 14.49 -4.23
CA LYS A 405 -4.03 13.93 -4.38
C LYS A 405 -3.72 13.68 -5.84
N ASP A 406 -2.48 13.96 -6.21
CA ASP A 406 -1.97 13.73 -7.55
C ASP A 406 -0.54 13.19 -7.48
N GLY A 407 -0.42 11.87 -7.61
CA GLY A 407 0.87 11.19 -7.54
C GLY A 407 1.76 11.46 -8.76
N VAL A 408 1.17 11.78 -9.91
CA VAL A 408 1.92 12.13 -11.14
C VAL A 408 2.51 13.53 -10.99
N ALA A 409 1.70 14.49 -10.52
CA ALA A 409 2.16 15.85 -10.25
C ALA A 409 3.21 15.88 -9.13
N ALA A 410 2.98 15.15 -8.03
CA ALA A 410 3.92 15.07 -6.93
C ALA A 410 5.27 14.48 -7.35
N ALA A 411 5.28 13.41 -8.16
CA ALA A 411 6.51 12.83 -8.69
C ALA A 411 7.27 13.81 -9.59
N ALA A 412 6.56 14.55 -10.46
CA ALA A 412 7.16 15.53 -11.35
C ALA A 412 7.76 16.73 -10.56
N VAL A 413 7.01 17.30 -9.62
CA VAL A 413 7.50 18.41 -8.77
C VAL A 413 8.67 17.95 -7.91
N PHE A 414 8.62 16.73 -7.37
CA PHE A 414 9.74 16.17 -6.60
C PHE A 414 11.01 16.04 -7.45
N LEU A 415 10.90 15.62 -8.72
CA LEU A 415 12.04 15.60 -9.64
C LEU A 415 12.59 17.00 -9.92
N ALA A 416 11.73 18.01 -10.07
CA ALA A 416 12.17 19.40 -10.20
C ALA A 416 12.94 19.88 -8.95
N ALA A 417 12.44 19.51 -7.77
CA ALA A 417 13.11 19.77 -6.50
C ALA A 417 14.48 19.07 -6.40
N CYS A 418 14.54 17.76 -6.73
CA CYS A 418 15.78 16.99 -6.76
C CYS A 418 16.83 17.61 -7.69
N ASN A 419 16.40 18.06 -8.87
CA ASN A 419 17.29 18.74 -9.81
C ASN A 419 17.84 20.05 -9.25
N ARG A 420 17.02 20.82 -8.51
CA ARG A 420 17.48 22.02 -7.81
C ARG A 420 18.51 21.68 -6.73
N TRP A 421 18.17 20.76 -5.83
CA TRP A 421 19.04 20.36 -4.74
C TRP A 421 20.37 19.80 -5.25
N ASN A 422 20.38 19.02 -6.33
CA ASN A 422 21.62 18.51 -6.89
C ASN A 422 22.57 19.63 -7.40
N ARG A 423 22.04 20.75 -7.91
CA ARG A 423 22.87 21.93 -8.25
C ARG A 423 23.42 22.64 -7.02
N GLU A 424 22.72 22.52 -5.90
CA GLU A 424 23.13 23.02 -4.59
C GLU A 424 24.07 22.02 -3.86
N GLY A 425 24.43 20.90 -4.50
CA GLY A 425 25.27 19.86 -3.89
C GLY A 425 24.52 18.99 -2.87
N LEU A 426 23.18 18.96 -2.95
CA LEU A 426 22.29 18.28 -2.03
C LEU A 426 21.55 17.12 -2.70
N THR A 427 21.19 16.14 -1.90
CA THR A 427 20.24 15.08 -2.24
C THR A 427 18.93 15.27 -1.45
N PRO A 428 17.84 14.55 -1.77
CA PRO A 428 16.62 14.58 -0.96
C PRO A 428 16.87 14.34 0.53
N TRP A 429 17.68 13.33 0.87
CA TRP A 429 18.02 13.01 2.25
C TRP A 429 18.83 14.12 2.93
N THR A 430 19.84 14.69 2.26
CA THR A 430 20.62 15.77 2.87
C THR A 430 19.81 17.05 2.99
N LYS A 431 18.91 17.34 2.03
CA LYS A 431 17.96 18.46 2.15
C LYS A 431 17.01 18.26 3.32
N TYR A 432 16.47 17.05 3.51
CA TYR A 432 15.61 16.74 4.65
C TYR A 432 16.36 16.97 5.98
N ASN A 433 17.61 16.48 6.09
CA ASN A 433 18.42 16.70 7.28
C ASN A 433 18.69 18.20 7.55
N GLN A 434 18.94 19.01 6.52
CA GLN A 434 19.07 20.47 6.68
C GLN A 434 17.78 21.11 7.22
N LEU A 435 16.61 20.63 6.78
CA LEU A 435 15.33 21.11 7.30
C LEU A 435 15.16 20.70 8.77
N CYS A 436 15.53 19.48 9.14
CA CYS A 436 15.52 19.03 10.54
C CYS A 436 16.49 19.84 11.42
N GLU A 437 17.70 20.12 10.95
CA GLU A 437 18.67 20.96 11.66
C GLU A 437 18.14 22.38 11.86
N LYS A 438 17.39 22.91 10.89
CA LYS A 438 16.82 24.27 10.95
C LYS A 438 15.60 24.38 11.85
N TYR A 439 14.66 23.45 11.74
CA TYR A 439 13.32 23.55 12.37
C TYR A 439 13.11 22.62 13.56
N GLY A 440 14.05 21.71 13.82
CA GLY A 440 13.91 20.62 14.79
C GLY A 440 13.56 19.30 14.11
N TYR A 441 13.74 18.22 14.85
CA TYR A 441 13.42 16.86 14.43
C TYR A 441 12.01 16.51 14.88
N PHE A 442 11.22 15.95 13.98
CA PHE A 442 9.85 15.51 14.20
C PHE A 442 9.79 14.02 13.91
N GLU A 443 9.48 13.21 14.93
CA GLU A 443 9.51 11.75 14.86
C GLU A 443 8.20 11.16 15.37
N ASP A 444 7.67 10.19 14.64
CA ASP A 444 6.39 9.57 14.96
C ASP A 444 6.52 8.24 15.74
N ALA A 445 5.44 7.90 16.44
CA ALA A 445 5.21 6.61 17.09
C ALA A 445 3.79 6.11 16.75
N ASN A 446 3.43 6.20 15.46
CA ASN A 446 2.08 5.88 15.00
C ASN A 446 1.80 4.38 15.12
N THR A 447 0.60 4.01 15.58
CA THR A 447 0.19 2.60 15.71
C THR A 447 -1.35 2.48 15.71
N TYR A 448 -1.86 1.27 15.86
CA TYR A 448 -3.27 1.03 16.11
C TYR A 448 -3.48 -0.17 17.05
N VAL A 449 -4.66 -0.21 17.67
CA VAL A 449 -5.17 -1.40 18.34
C VAL A 449 -6.46 -1.84 17.66
N ILE A 450 -6.71 -3.15 17.64
CA ILE A 450 -7.98 -3.71 17.15
C ILE A 450 -8.98 -3.68 18.28
N SER A 451 -10.13 -3.05 18.02
CA SER A 451 -11.27 -3.04 18.92
C SER A 451 -12.27 -4.13 18.52
N PRO A 452 -12.81 -4.92 19.46
CA PRO A 452 -13.74 -6.00 19.13
C PRO A 452 -15.11 -5.47 18.64
N SER A 453 -15.47 -4.23 18.97
CA SER A 453 -16.71 -3.61 18.51
C SER A 453 -16.66 -2.08 18.61
N SER A 454 -17.58 -1.41 17.92
CA SER A 454 -17.81 0.03 18.08
C SER A 454 -18.22 0.40 19.51
N ASP A 455 -18.92 -0.50 20.20
CA ASP A 455 -19.37 -0.26 21.58
C ASP A 455 -18.19 -0.22 22.55
N VAL A 456 -17.22 -1.13 22.37
CA VAL A 456 -15.97 -1.10 23.15
C VAL A 456 -15.16 0.16 22.83
N THR A 457 -15.05 0.54 21.56
CA THR A 457 -14.42 1.81 21.17
C THR A 457 -15.09 2.99 21.87
N ASN A 458 -16.42 3.08 21.82
CA ASN A 458 -17.16 4.17 22.45
C ASN A 458 -17.00 4.19 23.97
N ALA A 459 -17.02 3.01 24.62
CA ALA A 459 -16.85 2.89 26.06
C ALA A 459 -15.46 3.37 26.52
N VAL A 460 -14.40 3.00 25.82
CA VAL A 460 -13.02 3.43 26.12
C VAL A 460 -12.89 4.96 26.02
N PHE A 461 -13.36 5.56 24.93
CA PHE A 461 -13.32 7.02 24.77
C PHE A 461 -14.18 7.74 25.80
N GLU A 462 -15.33 7.18 26.18
CA GLU A 462 -16.18 7.74 27.23
C GLU A 462 -15.50 7.68 28.61
N GLN A 463 -14.83 6.58 28.94
CA GLN A 463 -14.06 6.45 30.17
C GLN A 463 -12.92 7.49 30.24
N ILE A 464 -12.20 7.69 29.14
CA ILE A 464 -11.16 8.71 29.02
C ILE A 464 -11.73 10.10 29.33
N ARG A 465 -12.89 10.46 28.75
CA ARG A 465 -13.55 11.75 29.00
C ARG A 465 -13.97 11.91 30.46
N GLN A 466 -14.53 10.87 31.07
CA GLN A 466 -15.03 10.91 32.44
C GLN A 466 -13.91 11.14 33.45
N ASN A 467 -12.71 10.61 33.17
CA ASN A 467 -11.53 10.81 34.00
C ASN A 467 -10.98 12.25 33.94
N LYS A 468 -11.38 13.05 32.94
CA LYS A 468 -10.93 14.45 32.72
C LYS A 468 -9.41 14.60 32.92
N PRO A 469 -8.61 13.84 32.14
CA PRO A 469 -7.17 13.83 32.34
C PRO A 469 -6.59 15.23 32.14
N THR A 470 -5.65 15.58 33.00
CA THR A 470 -4.83 16.80 32.87
C THR A 470 -3.40 16.49 32.48
N ARG A 471 -3.05 15.19 32.39
CA ARG A 471 -1.71 14.66 32.09
C ARG A 471 -1.81 13.33 31.33
N VAL A 472 -0.73 12.99 30.63
CA VAL A 472 -0.42 11.65 30.10
C VAL A 472 0.97 11.29 30.60
N GLY A 473 1.05 10.28 31.47
CA GLY A 473 2.27 9.98 32.22
C GLY A 473 2.83 11.22 32.91
N ARG A 474 4.08 11.57 32.58
CA ARG A 474 4.72 12.78 33.15
C ARG A 474 4.34 14.07 32.43
N CYS A 475 3.72 14.02 31.26
CA CYS A 475 3.46 15.20 30.44
C CYS A 475 2.12 15.85 30.80
N SER A 476 2.09 17.18 30.95
CA SER A 476 0.86 17.95 31.16
C SER A 476 0.15 18.21 29.83
N ILE A 477 -1.17 18.15 29.83
CA ILE A 477 -1.99 18.47 28.65
C ILE A 477 -2.13 19.99 28.56
N LEU A 478 -1.55 20.59 27.51
CA LEU A 478 -1.62 22.02 27.21
C LEU A 478 -2.86 22.37 26.42
N ARG A 479 -3.25 21.48 25.50
CA ARG A 479 -4.48 21.60 24.72
C ARG A 479 -5.19 20.26 24.66
N TRP A 480 -6.50 20.30 24.89
CA TRP A 480 -7.40 19.18 24.69
C TRP A 480 -8.41 19.55 23.61
N ARG A 481 -8.46 18.76 22.53
CA ARG A 481 -9.44 18.90 21.47
C ARG A 481 -10.18 17.58 21.26
N ASP A 482 -11.49 17.60 21.42
CA ASP A 482 -12.36 16.45 21.19
C ASP A 482 -13.41 16.81 20.13
N LEU A 483 -13.22 16.26 18.94
CA LEU A 483 -14.08 16.52 17.79
C LEU A 483 -15.33 15.64 17.77
N THR A 484 -15.46 14.74 18.74
CA THR A 484 -16.67 13.93 18.95
C THR A 484 -17.73 14.77 19.65
N ILE A 485 -17.33 15.51 20.69
CA ILE A 485 -18.24 16.36 21.47
C ILE A 485 -18.21 17.83 21.04
N GLY A 486 -17.27 18.20 20.15
CA GLY A 486 -17.12 19.55 19.64
C GLY A 486 -16.52 20.51 20.67
N TYR A 487 -15.44 20.09 21.33
CA TYR A 487 -14.75 20.87 22.36
C TYR A 487 -13.26 21.09 22.02
N ASP A 488 -12.76 22.31 22.21
CA ASP A 488 -11.34 22.66 22.02
C ASP A 488 -10.87 23.69 23.05
N SER A 489 -10.02 23.27 23.99
CA SER A 489 -9.59 24.10 25.12
C SER A 489 -8.71 25.29 24.71
N ALA A 490 -8.15 25.32 23.49
CA ALA A 490 -7.34 26.43 23.01
C ALA A 490 -8.17 27.58 22.42
N THR A 491 -9.48 27.38 22.23
CA THR A 491 -10.34 28.38 21.60
C THR A 491 -11.12 29.20 22.65
N PRO A 492 -11.33 30.52 22.44
CA PRO A 492 -12.00 31.36 23.43
C PRO A 492 -13.42 30.92 23.81
N ASP A 493 -14.15 30.32 22.87
CA ASP A 493 -15.51 29.81 23.07
C ASP A 493 -15.57 28.29 23.29
N ASN A 494 -14.40 27.65 23.44
CA ASN A 494 -14.22 26.20 23.56
C ASN A 494 -14.78 25.38 22.39
N LYS A 495 -14.91 25.96 21.19
CA LYS A 495 -15.37 25.25 19.99
C LYS A 495 -14.22 25.00 19.01
N PRO A 496 -14.08 23.78 18.47
CA PRO A 496 -13.09 23.49 17.45
C PRO A 496 -13.29 24.32 16.19
N THR A 497 -12.18 24.70 15.56
CA THR A 497 -12.14 25.27 14.20
C THR A 497 -12.27 24.20 13.11
N LEU A 498 -12.17 22.93 13.48
CA LEU A 498 -12.34 21.78 12.61
C LEU A 498 -13.79 21.28 12.64
N PRO A 499 -14.27 20.64 11.55
CA PRO A 499 -15.57 19.97 11.54
C PRO A 499 -15.71 18.95 12.68
N VAL A 500 -16.91 18.87 13.24
CA VAL A 500 -17.27 17.97 14.35
C VAL A 500 -18.12 16.83 13.80
N ASP A 501 -17.80 15.60 14.20
CA ASP A 501 -18.57 14.41 13.87
C ASP A 501 -18.87 13.63 15.14
N LYS A 502 -20.11 13.74 15.62
CA LYS A 502 -20.58 13.07 16.85
C LYS A 502 -20.60 11.55 16.73
N SER A 503 -20.53 11.02 15.51
CA SER A 503 -20.52 9.58 15.25
C SER A 503 -19.11 8.98 15.16
N SER A 504 -18.06 9.81 15.18
CA SER A 504 -16.68 9.38 15.07
C SER A 504 -15.86 9.84 16.27
N GLN A 505 -15.23 8.87 16.95
CA GLN A 505 -14.35 9.17 18.08
C GLN A 505 -13.05 9.79 17.59
N MET A 506 -12.70 10.99 18.08
CA MET A 506 -11.42 11.65 17.80
C MET A 506 -11.04 12.63 18.91
N ILE A 507 -9.90 12.38 19.55
CA ILE A 507 -9.28 13.25 20.56
C ILE A 507 -7.87 13.60 20.09
N SER A 508 -7.52 14.88 20.09
CA SER A 508 -6.16 15.38 19.87
C SER A 508 -5.68 16.15 21.11
N CYS A 509 -4.43 15.95 21.50
CA CYS A 509 -3.80 16.71 22.58
C CYS A 509 -2.46 17.29 22.16
N GLU A 510 -2.14 18.48 22.67
CA GLU A 510 -0.79 19.04 22.71
C GLU A 510 -0.29 18.92 24.15
N LEU A 511 0.89 18.34 24.34
CA LEU A 511 1.50 18.08 25.65
C LEU A 511 2.70 19.00 25.87
N ASP A 512 3.05 19.24 27.14
CA ASP A 512 4.37 19.80 27.46
C ASP A 512 5.49 18.83 27.01
N GLY A 513 6.69 19.35 26.77
CA GLY A 513 7.76 18.56 26.15
C GLY A 513 7.63 18.37 24.63
N ASN A 514 6.80 19.18 23.96
CA ASN A 514 6.64 19.23 22.50
C ASN A 514 6.20 17.90 21.86
N VAL A 515 5.35 17.15 22.56
CA VAL A 515 4.66 15.98 22.00
C VAL A 515 3.23 16.35 21.69
N HIS A 516 2.71 15.87 20.57
CA HIS A 516 1.29 15.94 20.27
C HIS A 516 0.80 14.60 19.78
N PHE A 517 -0.50 14.35 19.96
CA PHE A 517 -1.11 13.15 19.41
C PHE A 517 -2.55 13.39 18.98
N THR A 518 -3.02 12.50 18.13
CA THR A 518 -4.42 12.30 17.76
C THR A 518 -4.75 10.82 17.87
N VAL A 519 -5.75 10.48 18.67
CA VAL A 519 -6.31 9.13 18.71
C VAL A 519 -7.73 9.15 18.14
N ARG A 520 -8.02 8.23 17.22
CA ARG A 520 -9.31 8.19 16.52
C ARG A 520 -9.83 6.78 16.27
N GLY A 521 -11.14 6.62 16.29
CA GLY A 521 -11.80 5.43 15.76
C GLY A 521 -11.69 5.37 14.24
N SER A 522 -11.49 4.18 13.69
CA SER A 522 -11.62 3.94 12.25
C SER A 522 -13.09 3.73 11.88
N GLY A 523 -13.54 4.44 10.85
CA GLY A 523 -14.93 4.32 10.36
C GLY A 523 -15.17 3.10 9.47
N THR A 524 -14.10 2.47 8.96
CA THR A 524 -14.17 1.36 8.00
C THR A 524 -13.52 0.07 8.52
N GLU A 525 -12.77 0.15 9.61
CA GLU A 525 -12.06 -0.97 10.20
C GLU A 525 -12.35 -0.99 11.71
N PRO A 526 -12.35 -2.16 12.37
CA PRO A 526 -12.52 -2.25 13.82
C PRO A 526 -11.22 -1.87 14.55
N LYS A 527 -10.70 -0.66 14.31
CA LYS A 527 -9.40 -0.19 14.79
C LYS A 527 -9.51 1.16 15.48
N ILE A 528 -8.71 1.37 16.51
CA ILE A 528 -8.40 2.70 17.08
C ILE A 528 -6.98 3.05 16.66
N LYS A 529 -6.81 4.16 15.93
CA LYS A 529 -5.53 4.59 15.37
C LYS A 529 -4.94 5.71 16.21
N PHE A 530 -3.64 5.58 16.50
CA PHE A 530 -2.83 6.49 17.29
C PHE A 530 -1.83 7.16 16.36
N TYR A 531 -1.90 8.47 16.32
CA TYR A 531 -0.94 9.31 15.61
C TYR A 531 -0.23 10.14 16.67
N ILE A 532 1.06 9.92 16.88
CA ILE A 532 1.82 10.54 17.95
C ILE A 532 3.12 11.04 17.34
N GLU A 533 3.46 12.29 17.57
CA GLU A 533 4.74 12.85 17.13
C GLU A 533 5.35 13.70 18.25
N GLY A 534 6.61 13.43 18.52
CA GLY A 534 7.47 14.23 19.37
C GLY A 534 8.34 15.14 18.52
N SER A 535 8.68 16.32 19.05
CA SER A 535 9.65 17.21 18.41
C SER A 535 10.75 17.67 19.37
N ALA A 536 11.99 17.64 18.89
CA ALA A 536 13.16 17.92 19.72
C ALA A 536 14.35 18.43 18.90
N SER A 537 15.47 18.68 19.60
CA SER A 537 16.73 19.11 18.98
C SER A 537 17.48 17.99 18.27
N THR A 538 17.13 16.72 18.57
CA THR A 538 17.68 15.53 17.93
C THR A 538 16.58 14.52 17.61
N SER A 539 16.77 13.72 16.57
CA SER A 539 15.86 12.62 16.21
C SER A 539 15.68 11.62 17.36
N ALA A 540 16.77 11.27 18.07
CA ALA A 540 16.72 10.31 19.17
C ALA A 540 15.81 10.78 20.32
N GLU A 541 15.89 12.06 20.69
CA GLU A 541 15.03 12.66 21.72
C GLU A 541 13.57 12.71 21.26
N ALA A 542 13.32 13.22 20.05
CA ALA A 542 11.98 13.33 19.49
C ALA A 542 11.27 11.97 19.46
N LYS A 543 11.99 10.94 18.99
CA LYS A 543 11.48 9.57 18.91
C LYS A 543 11.22 8.98 20.30
N ALA A 544 12.13 9.18 21.25
CA ALA A 544 11.96 8.69 22.62
C ALA A 544 10.73 9.31 23.29
N SER A 545 10.52 10.62 23.14
CA SER A 545 9.35 11.31 23.70
C SER A 545 8.03 10.84 23.07
N ALA A 546 7.99 10.60 21.75
CA ALA A 546 6.82 10.05 21.08
C ALA A 546 6.48 8.63 21.59
N HIS A 547 7.49 7.76 21.74
CA HIS A 547 7.30 6.39 22.22
C HIS A 547 6.91 6.34 23.69
N GLU A 548 7.47 7.21 24.54
CA GLU A 548 7.08 7.29 25.95
C GLU A 548 5.59 7.64 26.09
N VAL A 549 5.11 8.63 25.33
CA VAL A 549 3.69 9.01 25.33
C VAL A 549 2.80 7.89 24.77
N LEU A 550 3.26 7.14 23.77
CA LEU A 550 2.53 5.95 23.29
C LEU A 550 2.32 4.93 24.41
N GLU A 551 3.40 4.56 25.11
CA GLU A 551 3.32 3.59 26.21
C GLU A 551 2.45 4.10 27.36
N ASP A 552 2.52 5.40 27.66
CA ASP A 552 1.67 6.03 28.67
C ASP A 552 0.19 6.01 28.27
N LEU A 553 -0.15 6.30 27.01
CA LEU A 553 -1.51 6.18 26.50
C LEU A 553 -2.04 4.74 26.60
N MET A 554 -1.22 3.76 26.25
CA MET A 554 -1.59 2.34 26.35
C MET A 554 -1.81 1.94 27.81
N ARG A 555 -0.95 2.36 28.72
CA ARG A 555 -1.02 2.00 30.15
C ARG A 555 -2.14 2.71 30.91
N GLU A 556 -2.41 3.97 30.57
CA GLU A 556 -3.28 4.84 31.39
C GLU A 556 -4.68 5.00 30.79
N TRP A 557 -4.79 5.14 29.47
CA TRP A 557 -6.03 5.54 28.80
C TRP A 557 -6.73 4.36 28.12
N PHE A 558 -6.00 3.60 27.31
CA PHE A 558 -6.60 2.58 26.44
C PHE A 558 -6.59 1.19 27.04
N LYS A 559 -5.59 0.87 27.86
CA LYS A 559 -5.49 -0.36 28.65
C LYS A 559 -5.94 -1.60 27.87
N PRO A 560 -5.21 -2.00 26.82
CA PRO A 560 -5.68 -2.98 25.86
C PRO A 560 -6.20 -4.27 26.51
N GLU A 561 -5.49 -4.78 27.51
CA GLU A 561 -5.80 -6.02 28.20
C GLU A 561 -7.07 -5.91 29.06
N GLU A 562 -7.29 -4.76 29.72
CA GLU A 562 -8.50 -4.49 30.51
C GLU A 562 -9.74 -4.30 29.62
N ASN A 563 -9.56 -3.67 28.45
CA ASN A 563 -10.64 -3.29 27.55
C ASN A 563 -10.88 -4.27 26.39
N GLY A 564 -10.13 -5.38 26.35
CA GLY A 564 -10.21 -6.38 25.28
C GLY A 564 -9.77 -5.87 23.91
N LEU A 565 -8.93 -4.83 23.87
CA LEU A 565 -8.29 -4.36 22.64
C LEU A 565 -7.05 -5.23 22.37
N LYS A 566 -6.78 -5.54 21.10
CA LYS A 566 -5.60 -6.32 20.72
C LYS A 566 -4.55 -5.41 20.10
N ARG A 567 -3.29 -5.58 20.50
CA ARG A 567 -2.18 -4.84 19.89
C ARG A 567 -1.76 -5.48 18.57
N GLU A 568 -1.09 -4.70 17.72
CA GLU A 568 -0.63 -5.15 16.40
C GLU A 568 0.46 -6.23 16.48
N ASP A 569 1.39 -6.10 17.42
CA ASP A 569 2.49 -7.03 17.68
C ASP A 569 2.00 -8.41 18.16
N GLU A 570 0.96 -8.46 19.00
CA GLU A 570 0.31 -9.71 19.42
C GLU A 570 -0.31 -10.49 18.25
N LEU A 571 -0.65 -9.81 17.16
CA LEU A 571 -1.21 -10.44 15.95
C LEU A 571 -0.13 -10.99 15.02
N GLN A 572 1.07 -10.41 15.03
CA GLN A 572 2.20 -10.97 14.31
C GLN A 572 2.63 -12.30 14.97
N ASP A 573 2.62 -12.39 16.30
CA ASP A 573 2.84 -13.65 17.04
C ASP A 573 1.67 -14.64 16.89
N GLN A 574 0.43 -14.16 16.73
CA GLN A 574 -0.72 -15.05 16.45
C GLN A 574 -0.77 -15.55 15.00
N SER A 575 -0.21 -14.80 14.04
CA SER A 575 -0.01 -15.29 12.67
C SER A 575 1.08 -16.37 12.57
N HIS A 576 1.84 -16.59 13.65
CA HIS A 576 2.74 -17.73 13.81
C HIS A 576 2.17 -18.84 14.69
N SER A 577 0.99 -18.66 15.31
CA SER A 577 0.34 -19.67 16.16
C SER A 577 -1.04 -20.15 15.68
N ALA A 578 -1.56 -19.60 14.58
CA ALA A 578 -2.80 -20.06 13.94
C ALA A 578 -2.54 -20.80 12.63
N GLU A 579 -1.73 -21.87 12.68
CA GLU A 579 -1.75 -23.02 11.76
C GLU A 579 -0.95 -24.17 12.42
N PRO A 580 -1.59 -25.20 13.01
CA PRO A 580 -0.90 -26.47 13.17
C PRO A 580 -0.97 -27.18 11.82
N HIS A 581 0.21 -27.56 11.30
CA HIS A 581 0.48 -28.29 10.04
C HIS A 581 0.72 -27.41 8.79
N VAL A 582 1.88 -26.75 8.69
CA VAL A 582 3.09 -27.19 7.93
C VAL A 582 4.20 -26.18 8.24
N LEU A 583 4.92 -26.41 9.33
CA LEU A 583 6.21 -25.77 9.62
C LEU A 583 7.21 -26.88 9.95
N ILE A 584 7.62 -27.61 8.91
CA ILE A 584 9.00 -28.11 8.90
C ILE A 584 9.84 -26.88 8.65
N SER A 585 10.34 -26.36 9.75
CA SER A 585 11.17 -25.18 9.84
C SER A 585 12.38 -25.28 8.92
N HIS A 586 12.64 -24.15 8.26
CA HIS A 586 13.96 -23.66 7.98
C HIS A 586 14.87 -23.86 9.21
N ARG A 587 15.56 -25.00 9.24
CA ARG A 587 16.77 -25.25 10.04
C ARG A 587 17.79 -26.11 9.29
N LEU A 588 17.78 -26.01 7.96
CA LEU A 588 18.71 -26.69 7.05
C LEU A 588 19.12 -25.78 5.88
N VAL A 589 19.55 -24.55 6.16
CA VAL A 589 20.48 -23.82 5.27
C VAL A 589 21.36 -22.93 6.15
N ALA A 590 22.30 -23.55 6.85
CA ALA A 590 23.42 -22.85 7.49
C ALA A 590 24.76 -23.49 7.07
N ASP A 591 24.78 -24.15 5.92
CA ASP A 591 25.97 -24.79 5.37
C ASP A 591 26.00 -24.57 3.86
N GLU A 592 26.79 -23.59 3.42
CA GLU A 592 26.97 -23.22 2.01
C GLU A 592 27.44 -24.41 1.15
N SER A 593 28.03 -25.43 1.78
CA SER A 593 28.52 -26.66 1.17
C SER A 593 27.40 -27.54 0.60
N LEU A 594 26.23 -27.56 1.24
CA LEU A 594 25.11 -28.44 0.89
C LEU A 594 24.23 -27.87 -0.25
N ALA A 595 24.12 -26.54 -0.30
CA ALA A 595 23.45 -25.85 -1.41
C ALA A 595 24.24 -25.99 -2.72
N LEU A 596 25.58 -26.00 -2.65
CA LEU A 596 26.45 -26.19 -3.82
C LEU A 596 26.32 -27.61 -4.40
N LEU A 597 26.23 -28.63 -3.54
CA LEU A 597 26.00 -30.03 -3.91
C LEU A 597 24.64 -30.24 -4.59
N LEU A 598 23.60 -29.56 -4.12
CA LEU A 598 22.26 -29.59 -4.72
C LEU A 598 22.21 -28.92 -6.11
N VAL A 599 22.93 -27.81 -6.28
CA VAL A 599 23.04 -27.14 -7.59
C VAL A 599 23.81 -28.00 -8.59
N GLN A 600 24.92 -28.63 -8.17
CA GLN A 600 25.69 -29.54 -9.01
C GLN A 600 24.91 -30.80 -9.39
N ALA A 601 24.13 -31.36 -8.46
CA ALA A 601 23.24 -32.50 -8.75
C ALA A 601 22.14 -32.12 -9.76
N LEU A 602 21.57 -30.93 -9.65
CA LEU A 602 20.57 -30.41 -10.60
C LEU A 602 21.17 -30.14 -11.99
N GLU A 603 22.41 -29.66 -12.09
CA GLU A 603 23.09 -29.46 -13.37
C GLU A 603 23.38 -30.78 -14.11
N VAL A 604 23.72 -31.85 -13.37
CA VAL A 604 23.90 -33.19 -13.95
C VAL A 604 22.58 -33.73 -14.51
N VAL A 605 21.47 -33.55 -13.77
CA VAL A 605 20.13 -33.98 -14.22
C VAL A 605 19.67 -33.19 -15.45
N VAL A 606 19.88 -31.87 -15.48
CA VAL A 606 19.52 -31.02 -16.62
C VAL A 606 20.38 -31.36 -17.85
N THR A 607 21.65 -31.69 -17.66
CA THR A 607 22.54 -32.08 -18.76
C THR A 607 22.17 -33.46 -19.32
N ALA A 608 21.80 -34.42 -18.47
CA ALA A 608 21.28 -35.72 -18.88
C ALA A 608 19.94 -35.61 -19.63
N LEU A 609 19.07 -34.67 -19.24
CA LEU A 609 17.80 -34.39 -19.92
C LEU A 609 18.01 -33.70 -21.29
N LYS A 610 19.01 -32.82 -21.43
CA LYS A 610 19.40 -32.19 -22.70
C LYS A 610 20.05 -33.17 -23.69
N GLN A 611 20.81 -34.14 -23.20
CA GLN A 611 21.37 -35.22 -24.03
C GLN A 611 20.30 -36.23 -24.48
N ARG A 612 19.25 -36.46 -23.69
CA ARG A 612 18.10 -37.32 -24.09
C ARG A 612 17.14 -36.66 -25.09
N THR A 613 17.20 -35.34 -25.27
CA THR A 613 16.33 -34.58 -26.18
C THR A 613 17.01 -34.17 -27.49
N SER A 614 18.25 -34.61 -27.73
CA SER A 614 19.04 -34.26 -28.93
C SER A 614 19.36 -35.45 -29.83
N THR A 615 18.34 -36.20 -30.25
CA THR A 615 18.42 -37.14 -31.39
C THR A 615 17.19 -37.05 -32.30
N VAL A 616 16.96 -35.89 -32.92
CA VAL A 616 16.25 -35.82 -34.20
C VAL A 616 16.92 -34.74 -35.07
N SER A 617 17.72 -35.19 -36.04
CA SER A 617 18.36 -34.32 -37.03
C SER A 617 17.45 -34.12 -38.25
N SER A 618 17.27 -32.84 -38.60
CA SER A 618 17.09 -32.20 -39.91
C SER A 618 16.44 -32.98 -41.08
N LYS A 619 15.33 -32.44 -41.63
CA LYS A 619 15.27 -31.75 -42.95
C LYS A 619 13.83 -31.59 -43.46
N ASN A 620 13.52 -30.34 -43.83
CA ASN A 620 12.56 -29.89 -44.83
C ASN A 620 11.03 -30.02 -44.63
N GLN A 621 10.40 -28.88 -44.94
CA GLN A 621 9.10 -28.67 -45.61
C GLN A 621 7.85 -28.43 -44.75
N GLU A 622 7.61 -27.12 -44.60
CA GLU A 622 6.38 -26.32 -44.43
C GLU A 622 5.07 -26.76 -45.14
N GLN A 623 4.81 -28.04 -45.44
CA GLN A 623 3.59 -28.42 -46.19
C GLN A 623 2.79 -29.61 -45.65
N ARG A 624 2.80 -29.86 -44.33
CA ARG A 624 1.99 -30.94 -43.70
C ARG A 624 1.31 -30.60 -42.35
N TYR A 625 1.23 -29.33 -41.96
CA TYR A 625 0.76 -28.95 -40.61
C TYR A 625 -0.76 -28.75 -40.42
N ALA A 626 -1.62 -29.13 -41.36
CA ALA A 626 -3.06 -28.93 -41.22
C ALA A 626 -3.83 -30.17 -40.70
N ASP A 627 -3.35 -31.40 -40.91
CA ASP A 627 -4.17 -32.61 -40.68
C ASP A 627 -3.71 -33.52 -39.51
N GLU A 628 -2.54 -33.30 -38.89
CA GLU A 628 -2.10 -34.10 -37.72
C GLU A 628 -2.48 -33.50 -36.36
N ARG A 629 -2.88 -32.22 -36.32
CA ARG A 629 -3.23 -31.52 -35.06
C ARG A 629 -4.45 -32.14 -34.36
N ASN A 630 -5.40 -32.67 -35.14
CA ASN A 630 -6.62 -33.32 -34.62
C ASN A 630 -6.43 -34.77 -34.14
N LYS A 631 -5.26 -35.38 -34.35
CA LYS A 631 -4.94 -36.73 -33.86
C LYS A 631 -4.09 -36.70 -32.59
N VAL A 632 -3.19 -35.73 -32.43
CA VAL A 632 -2.37 -35.58 -31.22
C VAL A 632 -3.20 -35.10 -30.02
N GLU A 633 -4.14 -34.17 -30.21
CA GLU A 633 -5.01 -33.68 -29.12
C GLU A 633 -5.95 -34.75 -28.54
N ARG A 634 -6.30 -35.81 -29.30
CA ARG A 634 -7.11 -36.92 -28.76
C ARG A 634 -6.28 -37.97 -28.02
N GLN A 635 -4.98 -38.03 -28.28
CA GLN A 635 -4.10 -39.04 -27.69
C GLN A 635 -3.47 -38.54 -26.39
N GLU A 636 -3.19 -37.22 -26.29
CA GLU A 636 -2.73 -36.58 -25.05
C GLU A 636 -3.83 -36.51 -23.98
N HIS A 637 -5.10 -36.33 -24.36
CA HIS A 637 -6.21 -36.30 -23.41
C HIS A 637 -6.47 -37.66 -22.74
N HIS A 638 -6.15 -38.77 -23.43
CA HIS A 638 -6.34 -40.13 -22.89
C HIS A 638 -5.19 -40.56 -21.95
N GLU A 639 -3.97 -40.07 -22.16
CA GLU A 639 -2.84 -40.29 -21.25
C GLU A 639 -2.92 -39.41 -20.00
N PHE A 640 -3.47 -38.19 -20.13
CA PHE A 640 -3.70 -37.31 -18.98
C PHE A 640 -4.81 -37.82 -18.05
N GLU A 641 -5.88 -38.40 -18.59
CA GLU A 641 -6.91 -39.06 -17.78
C GLU A 641 -6.39 -40.30 -17.04
N LYS A 642 -5.52 -41.10 -17.69
CA LYS A 642 -4.87 -42.26 -17.02
C LYS A 642 -3.91 -41.84 -15.91
N LEU A 643 -3.19 -40.74 -16.06
CA LEU A 643 -2.32 -40.21 -15.01
C LEU A 643 -3.14 -39.69 -13.82
N ALA A 644 -4.25 -38.98 -14.11
CA ALA A 644 -5.16 -38.45 -13.10
C ALA A 644 -5.94 -39.55 -12.34
N GLU A 645 -6.29 -40.66 -12.99
CA GLU A 645 -6.88 -41.83 -12.32
C GLU A 645 -5.87 -42.57 -11.43
N ARG A 646 -4.59 -42.59 -11.81
CA ARG A 646 -3.51 -43.20 -11.01
C ARG A 646 -3.23 -42.41 -9.74
N GLU A 647 -3.15 -41.08 -9.85
CA GLU A 647 -2.94 -40.20 -8.68
C GLU A 647 -4.17 -40.17 -7.74
N ARG A 648 -5.40 -40.24 -8.27
CA ARG A 648 -6.61 -40.36 -7.42
C ARG A 648 -6.66 -41.66 -6.62
N CYS A 649 -6.17 -42.77 -7.19
CA CYS A 649 -6.10 -44.06 -6.49
C CYS A 649 -5.03 -44.07 -5.39
N GLU A 650 -3.87 -43.43 -5.61
CA GLU A 650 -2.81 -43.33 -4.60
C GLU A 650 -3.16 -42.36 -3.47
N TYR A 651 -3.83 -41.24 -3.78
CA TYR A 651 -4.30 -40.29 -2.78
C TYR A 651 -5.45 -40.85 -1.91
N SER A 652 -6.34 -41.66 -2.50
CA SER A 652 -7.40 -42.35 -1.77
C SER A 652 -6.86 -43.47 -0.87
N ALA A 653 -5.77 -44.14 -1.29
CA ALA A 653 -5.07 -45.14 -0.46
C ALA A 653 -4.27 -44.51 0.69
N PHE A 654 -3.80 -43.28 0.53
CA PHE A 654 -3.14 -42.51 1.58
C PHE A 654 -4.16 -42.00 2.63
N LEU A 655 -5.32 -41.49 2.20
CA LEU A 655 -6.41 -41.06 3.07
C LEU A 655 -7.11 -42.21 3.81
N ALA A 656 -7.17 -43.41 3.22
CA ALA A 656 -7.66 -44.62 3.89
C ALA A 656 -6.68 -45.19 4.94
N ARG A 657 -5.39 -44.79 4.90
CA ARG A 657 -4.37 -45.15 5.90
C ARG A 657 -4.17 -44.10 6.99
N SER A 658 -4.76 -42.90 6.85
CA SER A 658 -4.64 -41.81 7.82
C SER A 658 -5.86 -41.63 8.74
N GLN A 659 -6.85 -42.55 8.72
CA GLN A 659 -8.04 -42.52 9.59
C GLN A 659 -8.07 -43.61 10.68
N GLY A 660 -6.90 -44.00 11.21
CA GLY A 660 -6.84 -45.00 12.27
C GLY A 660 -5.62 -44.85 13.16
N PHE A 661 -5.44 -43.69 13.81
CA PHE A 661 -4.42 -43.51 14.85
C PHE A 661 -4.88 -42.52 15.94
N GLU A 662 -6.04 -42.81 16.53
CA GLU A 662 -6.24 -42.61 17.96
C GLU A 662 -6.65 -43.96 18.54
N TRP A 663 -6.09 -44.34 19.69
CA TRP A 663 -6.18 -45.63 20.40
C TRP A 663 -5.09 -46.67 20.07
N CYS A 664 -4.00 -46.63 20.82
CA CYS A 664 -3.63 -47.67 21.79
C CYS A 664 -2.22 -47.41 22.35
N PHE A 665 -2.16 -47.00 23.62
CA PHE A 665 -0.96 -47.16 24.45
C PHE A 665 -0.86 -48.62 24.91
N GLY A 666 0.37 -49.14 24.93
CA GLY A 666 0.76 -50.24 25.81
C GLY A 666 0.76 -51.63 25.17
N LEU A 667 1.79 -52.40 25.52
CA LEU A 667 2.05 -53.80 25.19
C LEU A 667 2.71 -54.06 23.82
N LEU A 668 4.04 -53.99 23.82
CA LEU A 668 4.92 -55.16 23.71
C LEU A 668 6.34 -54.66 23.43
N GLY A 669 7.14 -54.54 24.49
CA GLY A 669 8.58 -54.34 24.34
C GLY A 669 9.19 -55.58 23.70
N VAL A 670 9.83 -55.41 22.55
CA VAL A 670 10.80 -56.35 21.99
C VAL A 670 11.87 -55.56 21.23
N ASN A 671 13.13 -55.77 21.63
CA ASN A 671 14.34 -55.33 20.97
C ASN A 671 14.48 -55.95 19.57
N GLY A 672 14.99 -55.19 18.58
CA GLY A 672 15.47 -55.76 17.32
C GLY A 672 16.00 -54.69 16.37
N SER A 673 17.30 -54.75 16.08
CA SER A 673 17.99 -54.02 15.02
C SER A 673 17.51 -54.46 13.64
N LEU A 674 17.47 -53.54 12.68
CA LEU A 674 17.41 -53.89 11.26
C LEU A 674 18.40 -53.03 10.48
N ASP A 675 19.27 -53.76 9.77
CA ASP A 675 20.46 -53.38 9.03
C ASP A 675 20.20 -52.44 7.87
N LEU A 676 21.13 -51.51 7.64
CA LEU A 676 21.13 -50.55 6.53
C LEU A 676 21.74 -51.11 5.23
N ASP A 677 22.18 -52.37 5.23
CA ASP A 677 22.78 -53.02 4.06
C ASP A 677 21.75 -53.56 3.05
N GLU A 678 20.46 -53.62 3.39
CA GLU A 678 19.42 -54.16 2.50
C GLU A 678 18.88 -53.13 1.49
N PHE A 679 19.25 -51.85 1.57
CA PHE A 679 18.78 -50.82 0.63
C PHE A 679 19.76 -50.51 -0.52
N CYS A 680 21.04 -50.91 -0.39
CA CYS A 680 22.08 -50.57 -1.37
C CYS A 680 22.23 -51.55 -2.56
N MET A 681 21.41 -52.61 -2.66
CA MET A 681 21.52 -53.60 -3.75
C MET A 681 20.57 -53.41 -4.95
N SER A 682 20.01 -52.21 -5.19
CA SER A 682 19.08 -51.98 -6.33
C SER A 682 19.59 -51.10 -7.47
N SER A 683 20.85 -50.65 -7.46
CA SER A 683 21.42 -49.90 -8.59
C SER A 683 22.81 -50.42 -8.96
N GLY A 684 22.84 -51.34 -9.92
CA GLY A 684 24.09 -51.84 -10.48
C GLY A 684 24.87 -50.73 -11.19
N ASN A 685 25.95 -50.28 -10.57
CA ASN A 685 27.26 -50.09 -11.19
C ASN A 685 28.28 -49.66 -10.12
N HIS A 686 29.27 -50.52 -9.88
CA HIS A 686 30.41 -50.30 -9.01
C HIS A 686 31.54 -49.59 -9.75
N ASP A 687 32.16 -48.63 -9.04
CA ASP A 687 33.61 -48.34 -8.94
C ASP A 687 33.71 -46.94 -8.31
N GLY A 688 34.27 -46.64 -7.15
CA GLY A 688 34.86 -47.36 -6.02
C GLY A 688 35.39 -46.26 -5.09
N ILE A 689 34.98 -46.21 -3.81
CA ILE A 689 35.58 -45.35 -2.78
C ILE A 689 35.57 -46.14 -1.47
N GLU A 690 36.78 -46.33 -0.92
CA GLU A 690 37.07 -46.97 0.37
C GLU A 690 36.79 -46.04 1.57
N ASP A 691 36.63 -46.70 2.72
CA ASP A 691 36.15 -46.27 4.04
C ASP A 691 36.77 -45.01 4.66
N ILE A 692 36.06 -44.42 5.64
CA ILE A 692 36.57 -44.19 7.02
C ILE A 692 35.42 -43.90 8.02
N ASP A 693 35.65 -44.44 9.21
CA ASP A 693 34.83 -44.77 10.39
C ASP A 693 34.33 -43.57 11.26
N LEU A 694 33.16 -43.75 11.89
CA LEU A 694 32.54 -42.82 12.87
C LEU A 694 32.15 -43.57 14.16
N GLY A 695 32.81 -43.24 15.27
CA GLY A 695 32.48 -43.74 16.60
C GLY A 695 32.07 -42.65 17.60
N PHE A 696 30.78 -42.69 17.99
CA PHE A 696 30.14 -42.37 19.32
C PHE A 696 30.45 -41.02 20.03
N VAL A 697 29.50 -40.33 20.70
CA VAL A 697 28.75 -40.71 21.93
C VAL A 697 27.48 -39.84 22.15
N HIS A 698 26.56 -40.42 22.91
CA HIS A 698 25.15 -40.15 23.25
C HIS A 698 24.69 -38.82 23.92
N LYS A 699 23.35 -38.65 23.81
CA LYS A 699 22.38 -37.68 24.38
C LYS A 699 22.30 -37.57 25.91
N GLU A 700 21.88 -36.38 26.40
CA GLU A 700 20.78 -36.10 27.37
C GLU A 700 20.64 -34.56 27.46
N GLY A 701 19.51 -33.87 27.21
CA GLY A 701 18.24 -33.87 27.94
C GLY A 701 18.03 -32.46 28.56
N PHE A 702 17.27 -31.55 27.91
CA PHE A 702 16.96 -30.22 28.46
C PHE A 702 15.46 -30.04 28.73
N LYS A 703 15.14 -29.74 29.99
CA LYS A 703 13.87 -29.17 30.48
C LYS A 703 14.05 -27.66 30.64
N GLU A 704 13.00 -26.91 30.28
CA GLU A 704 12.86 -25.47 30.50
C GLU A 704 12.96 -25.08 31.98
N LYS A 705 13.63 -23.95 32.25
CA LYS A 705 13.25 -23.02 33.32
C LYS A 705 13.56 -21.56 32.95
N SER A 706 12.60 -20.73 33.35
CA SER A 706 12.43 -19.28 33.33
C SER A 706 13.66 -18.40 33.62
N ASN A 707 13.66 -17.24 32.96
CA ASN A 707 14.45 -16.06 33.28
C ASN A 707 14.05 -15.45 34.63
N ASP A 708 15.04 -15.16 35.47
CA ASP A 708 15.10 -13.95 36.29
C ASP A 708 16.58 -13.61 36.55
N GLU A 709 16.89 -12.33 36.35
CA GLU A 709 18.01 -11.51 36.84
C GLU A 709 19.45 -12.06 36.88
N ILE A 710 20.41 -11.23 36.46
CA ILE A 710 21.53 -10.77 37.33
C ILE A 710 22.47 -9.87 36.50
N ALA A 711 22.59 -8.63 36.97
CA ALA A 711 23.65 -7.69 36.64
C ALA A 711 24.95 -8.03 37.38
N PHE A 712 26.14 -7.81 36.79
CA PHE A 712 27.39 -7.53 37.53
C PHE A 712 28.32 -6.71 36.61
N CYS A 713 28.59 -5.44 36.91
CA CYS A 713 29.62 -4.90 37.81
C CYS A 713 31.01 -4.74 37.17
N LYS A 714 31.43 -3.48 37.03
CA LYS A 714 32.83 -3.06 36.99
C LYS A 714 33.44 -3.16 38.40
N ASN A 715 34.75 -3.43 38.49
CA ASN A 715 35.71 -2.70 39.32
C ASN A 715 37.15 -3.17 39.01
N GLN A 716 38.04 -2.23 38.68
CA GLN A 716 39.10 -1.60 39.51
C GLN A 716 40.40 -2.42 39.55
N GLU A 717 41.27 -2.18 38.56
CA GLU A 717 42.72 -1.92 38.71
C GLU A 717 43.29 -1.72 37.30
N GLY A 718 43.80 -0.52 37.02
CA GLY A 718 44.37 -0.19 35.71
C GLY A 718 45.78 -0.75 35.58
N THR A 719 46.02 -1.62 34.59
CA THR A 719 47.15 -1.60 33.64
C THR A 719 47.09 -2.80 32.69
N VAL A 720 47.67 -2.59 31.51
CA VAL A 720 47.62 -3.40 30.29
C VAL A 720 48.48 -4.66 30.40
N ASP A 721 48.03 -5.79 29.83
CA ASP A 721 48.93 -6.88 29.39
C ASP A 721 48.51 -7.36 27.98
N PRO A 722 49.44 -7.56 27.02
CA PRO A 722 49.17 -7.61 25.59
C PRO A 722 49.09 -9.05 25.08
N GLY A 723 48.04 -9.36 24.33
CA GLY A 723 47.96 -10.65 23.66
C GLY A 723 46.64 -10.86 22.95
N ARG A 724 46.62 -10.52 21.65
CA ARG A 724 45.67 -10.87 20.57
C ARG A 724 45.09 -9.66 19.83
N ALA A 725 45.97 -8.97 19.12
CA ALA A 725 45.70 -8.56 17.73
C ALA A 725 46.21 -9.74 16.87
N THR A 726 45.52 -10.33 15.91
CA THR A 726 45.06 -9.73 14.66
C THR A 726 44.29 -10.82 13.88
N LEU A 727 43.00 -10.63 13.61
CA LEU A 727 42.28 -11.36 12.54
C LEU A 727 41.60 -10.39 11.56
N VAL A 728 41.44 -9.13 11.98
CA VAL A 728 40.82 -8.05 11.19
C VAL A 728 41.79 -7.42 10.19
N GLU A 729 43.11 -7.52 10.41
CA GLU A 729 44.12 -6.94 9.51
C GLU A 729 44.55 -7.83 8.33
N LYS A 730 44.08 -9.09 8.25
CA LYS A 730 44.41 -10.00 7.14
C LYS A 730 43.26 -10.19 6.14
N LEU A 731 42.09 -9.61 6.39
CA LEU A 731 40.93 -9.69 5.49
C LEU A 731 40.76 -8.43 4.61
N GLU A 732 41.54 -7.37 4.84
CA GLU A 732 41.42 -6.08 4.10
C GLU A 732 42.28 -5.96 2.83
N LYS A 733 42.94 -7.02 2.34
CA LYS A 733 43.80 -6.94 1.14
C LYS A 733 43.53 -8.02 0.09
N GLY A 734 42.25 -8.25 -0.21
CA GLY A 734 41.77 -9.25 -1.17
C GLY A 734 42.70 -9.51 -2.36
N ASP A 735 43.25 -10.72 -2.43
CA ASP A 735 43.89 -11.27 -3.61
C ASP A 735 43.68 -12.79 -3.63
N LEU A 736 42.82 -13.25 -4.54
CA LEU A 736 42.54 -14.66 -4.82
C LEU A 736 43.37 -15.05 -6.04
N ARG A 737 44.57 -15.61 -5.83
CA ARG A 737 45.27 -16.38 -6.87
C ARG A 737 46.05 -17.56 -6.28
N GLN A 738 45.78 -18.72 -6.88
CA GLN A 738 46.63 -19.90 -6.96
C GLN A 738 46.86 -20.72 -5.68
N ILE A 739 46.06 -21.78 -5.52
CA ILE A 739 46.55 -23.04 -4.95
C ILE A 739 46.16 -24.14 -5.94
N GLY A 740 47.10 -24.44 -6.84
CA GLY A 740 47.18 -25.71 -7.54
C GLY A 740 48.06 -26.66 -6.73
N CYS A 741 47.73 -27.95 -6.78
CA CYS A 741 48.47 -29.04 -6.14
C CYS A 741 49.92 -29.16 -6.65
N GLN A 742 50.85 -29.43 -5.72
CA GLN A 742 51.93 -30.42 -5.73
C GLN A 742 53.08 -29.91 -4.85
N GLU A 743 53.28 -30.55 -3.70
CA GLU A 743 54.33 -31.56 -3.43
C GLU A 743 55.70 -30.92 -3.13
N GLN A 744 56.03 -31.04 -1.84
CA GLN A 744 57.33 -31.45 -1.30
C GLN A 744 58.63 -30.73 -1.70
N ASP A 745 59.23 -30.17 -0.64
CA ASP A 745 60.60 -30.42 -0.16
C ASP A 745 61.47 -29.17 -0.01
N ASP A 746 61.90 -29.02 1.25
CA ASP A 746 63.22 -28.60 1.73
C ASP A 746 63.79 -27.20 1.44
N GLN A 747 64.15 -26.57 2.58
CA GLN A 747 65.34 -25.77 2.86
C GLN A 747 65.42 -24.31 2.39
N ASP A 748 65.25 -23.43 3.39
CA ASP A 748 66.16 -22.38 3.88
C ASP A 748 67.11 -21.61 2.93
N GLU A 749 67.26 -20.32 3.29
CA GLU A 749 68.20 -19.27 2.83
C GLU A 749 67.82 -18.63 1.47
N ASP A 750 67.52 -17.33 1.33
CA ASP A 750 68.11 -16.10 1.88
C ASP A 750 67.15 -14.89 1.69
#